data_AF-A0A284S3N3-F1
#
_entry.id   AF-A0A284S3N3-F1
#
_cell.length_a   1.000
_cell.length_b   1.000
_cell.length_c   1.000
_cell.angle_alpha   90.00
_cell.angle_beta   90.00
_cell.angle_gamma   90.00
#
_symmetry.space_group_name_H-M   'P 1'
#
loop_
_entity.id
_entity.type
_entity.pdbx_description
1 polymer ?
#
loop_
_entity_poly.entity_id
_entity_poly.type
_entity_poly.pdbx_seq_one_letter_code
_entity_poly.pdbx_strand_id
1 'polypeptide(L)'
;MSMSTFIVYVVTNILPIIFPECPYKTPLSSVAYAIIMWILRRFTTVLREITPLTFEFQPETKTLQGLGIYAAQRSHIKHEVDALLWLYVRSSTAAIRRLVIHTLAGLPPEYIQYAEEAFTSHWVEIRDEKERMLMDCMELTRDGSTQWIPKDIPNIDCRIEPLLCLERLFRPSSRKFPFGLFGEHDLDFSRKDISDTLSTTLSSLDDLHIRMPTGLDSQKKVVMNALTDNHIHHPDVWKSLFNHASEQGLFHWEQSSFDLLRQTHKCSVSGNSDLTIDMCLSLVTTIYFPKRDSSTSYSCTLADAAVHHDRKNVLHTLLSFFERSEFDKFNLHPESENYERRLLLAIMHLLVSDSPSIFEPRVSSTHDSTFFRNQLLRIVVHALNKSVHPPAMSLLKFDPEIFKAIASYVASDLFTYSHFRDLECSIVHALVCMASLIHREPHFDILVPPEEWATKSLFLNILNIQQLSYHENFSTYSSAVKFSPFLQKHFGNMEHLGIFLFGQAFSKGILQAYDVFWEQGGLMRTADREYLHPNVLEGFWGYLTGLSKAMKKTGNQSPDPEMFPGWHIQDLHRAVVIRCICASIVHSGTPLRPILSFLASIAPHHPEWSRILDTLNSPDDKYSIEKYNFHWYPSPDDKESLKKDMKDIVRILDECLKVARGPNNDINQSSMRCSPHSGSPEIQHESRWRKFLRKPKNSNTDIELEARDVERG
;
A
#
# COMPACT_ATOMS: atom_id res chain seq x y z
N MET A 1 60.52 -13.22 -3.73
CA MET A 1 59.30 -14.02 -3.96
C MET A 1 59.63 -15.10 -4.98
N SER A 2 59.33 -16.38 -4.69
CA SER A 2 59.56 -17.44 -5.67
C SER A 2 58.45 -17.42 -6.74
N MET A 3 58.73 -17.89 -7.95
CA MET A 3 57.72 -18.00 -9.02
C MET A 3 56.46 -18.75 -8.55
N SER A 4 56.62 -19.74 -7.68
CA SER A 4 55.51 -20.49 -7.09
C SER A 4 54.58 -19.63 -6.24
N THR A 5 55.11 -18.65 -5.49
CA THR A 5 54.28 -17.74 -4.69
C THR A 5 53.49 -16.79 -5.57
N PHE A 6 54.08 -16.33 -6.69
CA PHE A 6 53.40 -15.51 -7.67
C PHE A 6 52.30 -16.27 -8.42
N ILE A 7 52.56 -17.52 -8.83
CA ILE A 7 51.55 -18.36 -9.49
C ILE A 7 50.38 -18.65 -8.54
N VAL A 8 50.64 -19.03 -7.28
CA VAL A 8 49.57 -19.24 -6.30
C VAL A 8 48.78 -17.96 -6.06
N TYR A 9 49.45 -16.80 -5.99
CA TYR A 9 48.78 -15.51 -5.88
C TYR A 9 47.90 -15.21 -7.10
N VAL A 10 48.39 -15.42 -8.33
CA VAL A 10 47.60 -15.18 -9.55
C VAL A 10 46.41 -16.15 -9.63
N VAL A 11 46.62 -17.43 -9.36
CA VAL A 11 45.56 -18.45 -9.39
C VAL A 11 44.49 -18.17 -8.33
N THR A 12 44.87 -17.80 -7.11
CA THR A 12 43.92 -17.45 -6.03
C THR A 12 43.14 -16.15 -6.31
N ASN A 13 43.66 -15.26 -7.16
CA ASN A 13 42.92 -14.06 -7.58
C ASN A 13 42.04 -14.29 -8.82
N ILE A 14 42.40 -15.22 -9.70
CA ILE A 14 41.63 -15.54 -10.93
C ILE A 14 40.49 -16.52 -10.65
N LEU A 15 40.70 -17.53 -9.79
CA LEU A 15 39.66 -18.53 -9.50
C LEU A 15 38.33 -17.91 -9.03
N PRO A 16 38.31 -16.93 -8.10
CA PRO A 16 37.07 -16.30 -7.65
C PRO A 16 36.36 -15.45 -8.70
N ILE A 17 37.06 -15.06 -9.77
CA ILE A 17 36.49 -14.33 -10.91
C ILE A 17 35.74 -15.30 -11.83
N ILE A 18 36.25 -16.53 -11.99
CA ILE A 18 35.66 -17.58 -12.84
C ILE A 18 34.57 -18.36 -12.09
N PHE A 19 34.81 -18.67 -10.82
CA PHE A 19 33.91 -19.41 -9.93
C PHE A 19 33.57 -18.53 -8.71
N PRO A 20 32.45 -17.80 -8.73
CA PRO A 20 32.08 -16.87 -7.66
C PRO A 20 31.83 -17.55 -6.30
N GLU A 21 31.75 -18.88 -6.28
CA GLU A 21 31.61 -19.74 -5.10
C GLU A 21 32.96 -20.13 -4.47
N CYS A 22 34.09 -19.75 -5.08
CA CYS A 22 35.41 -20.06 -4.54
C CYS A 22 35.59 -19.43 -3.14
N PRO A 23 35.99 -20.20 -2.11
CA PRO A 23 36.16 -19.69 -0.74
C PRO A 23 37.35 -18.74 -0.60
N TYR A 24 38.29 -18.78 -1.55
CA TYR A 24 39.50 -17.96 -1.52
C TYR A 24 39.28 -16.60 -2.20
N LYS A 25 38.34 -15.79 -1.68
CA LYS A 25 38.10 -14.43 -2.18
C LYS A 25 39.14 -13.47 -1.61
N THR A 26 39.83 -12.75 -2.49
CA THR A 26 40.67 -11.61 -2.09
C THR A 26 39.91 -10.30 -2.31
N PRO A 27 40.30 -9.21 -1.64
CA PRO A 27 39.76 -7.88 -1.93
C PRO A 27 39.93 -7.49 -3.41
N LEU A 28 41.05 -7.91 -4.02
CA LEU A 28 41.37 -7.64 -5.41
C LEU A 28 40.46 -8.40 -6.38
N SER A 29 40.19 -9.69 -6.12
CA SER A 29 39.29 -10.50 -6.96
C SER A 29 37.85 -9.98 -6.91
N SER A 30 37.42 -9.45 -5.76
CA SER A 30 36.08 -8.87 -5.58
C SER A 30 35.91 -7.58 -6.39
N VAL A 31 36.91 -6.70 -6.38
CA VAL A 31 36.94 -5.47 -7.19
C VAL A 31 37.04 -5.80 -8.69
N ALA A 32 37.90 -6.74 -9.06
CA ALA A 32 38.05 -7.19 -10.44
C ALA A 32 36.75 -7.79 -10.99
N TYR A 33 36.07 -8.64 -10.21
CA TYR A 33 34.76 -9.20 -10.58
C TYR A 33 33.71 -8.09 -10.77
N ALA A 34 33.66 -7.10 -9.87
CA ALA A 34 32.73 -5.97 -10.01
C ALA A 34 32.99 -5.13 -11.28
N ILE A 35 34.27 -4.90 -11.62
CA ILE A 35 34.66 -4.20 -12.85
C ILE A 35 34.28 -5.01 -14.09
N ILE A 36 34.57 -6.32 -14.10
CA ILE A 36 34.23 -7.22 -15.21
C ILE A 36 32.72 -7.29 -15.41
N MET A 37 31.94 -7.45 -14.33
CA MET A 37 30.47 -7.44 -14.39
C MET A 37 29.90 -6.10 -14.85
N TRP A 38 30.53 -4.98 -14.45
CA TRP A 38 30.14 -3.66 -14.93
C TRP A 38 30.45 -3.46 -16.42
N ILE A 39 31.60 -3.96 -16.90
CA ILE A 39 31.97 -3.96 -18.32
C ILE A 39 31.01 -4.85 -19.11
N LEU A 40 30.79 -6.11 -18.69
CA LEU A 40 29.86 -7.04 -19.32
C LEU A 40 28.45 -6.45 -19.42
N ARG A 41 27.96 -5.81 -18.34
CA ARG A 41 26.65 -5.13 -18.30
C ARG A 41 26.55 -3.98 -19.32
N ARG A 42 27.67 -3.32 -19.63
CA ARG A 42 27.73 -2.19 -20.58
C ARG A 42 27.86 -2.65 -22.04
N PHE A 43 28.28 -3.90 -22.27
CA PHE A 43 28.44 -4.53 -23.58
C PHE A 43 27.39 -5.61 -23.90
N THR A 44 26.33 -5.77 -23.08
CA THR A 44 25.26 -6.77 -23.26
C THR A 44 24.53 -6.68 -24.61
N THR A 45 24.50 -5.51 -25.24
CA THR A 45 23.93 -5.33 -26.60
C THR A 45 24.81 -5.91 -27.70
N VAL A 46 26.11 -6.12 -27.47
CA VAL A 46 27.07 -6.63 -28.48
C VAL A 46 27.40 -8.11 -28.25
N LEU A 47 27.39 -8.58 -27.00
CA LEU A 47 27.69 -9.99 -26.66
C LEU A 47 26.55 -10.98 -26.94
N ARG A 48 25.33 -10.49 -27.20
CA ARG A 48 24.17 -11.34 -27.54
C ARG A 48 24.35 -12.13 -28.85
N GLU A 49 25.29 -11.73 -29.71
CA GLU A 49 25.53 -12.41 -30.99
C GLU A 49 26.72 -13.39 -30.99
N ILE A 50 27.58 -13.43 -29.96
CA ILE A 50 28.88 -14.13 -30.07
C ILE A 50 29.13 -15.22 -29.01
N THR A 51 28.16 -15.60 -28.15
CA THR A 51 28.41 -16.73 -27.22
C THR A 51 27.16 -17.57 -26.91
N PRO A 52 27.19 -18.91 -27.06
CA PRO A 52 26.06 -19.80 -26.81
C PRO A 52 26.00 -20.28 -25.34
N LEU A 53 26.37 -19.44 -24.37
CA LEU A 53 26.24 -19.79 -22.94
C LEU A 53 25.01 -19.09 -22.34
N THR A 54 23.96 -19.87 -22.16
CA THR A 54 22.62 -19.50 -21.71
C THR A 54 22.63 -18.91 -20.29
N PHE A 55 22.77 -17.58 -20.18
CA PHE A 55 22.37 -16.84 -18.99
C PHE A 55 21.16 -15.97 -19.35
N GLU A 56 19.96 -16.50 -19.11
CA GLU A 56 18.75 -15.67 -19.12
C GLU A 56 18.77 -14.75 -17.90
N PHE A 57 18.97 -13.45 -18.13
CA PHE A 57 18.83 -12.42 -17.11
C PHE A 57 17.34 -12.05 -16.96
N GLN A 58 16.76 -12.26 -15.77
CA GLN A 58 15.51 -11.59 -15.41
C GLN A 58 15.76 -10.10 -15.06
N PRO A 59 14.86 -9.18 -15.45
CA PRO A 59 15.11 -7.73 -15.41
C PRO A 59 14.99 -7.05 -14.04
N GLU A 60 14.66 -7.76 -12.95
CA GLU A 60 14.31 -7.12 -11.67
C GLU A 60 15.45 -6.98 -10.64
N THR A 61 16.61 -7.63 -10.82
CA THR A 61 17.70 -7.56 -9.83
C THR A 61 18.62 -6.36 -10.07
N LYS A 62 18.34 -5.25 -9.38
CA LYS A 62 19.07 -3.97 -9.56
C LYS A 62 20.44 -3.90 -8.87
N THR A 63 20.83 -4.86 -8.02
CA THR A 63 22.06 -4.81 -7.20
C THR A 63 22.96 -6.04 -7.35
N LEU A 64 24.28 -5.83 -7.23
CA LEU A 64 25.31 -6.88 -7.33
C LEU A 64 25.18 -7.93 -6.21
N GLN A 65 24.72 -7.51 -5.04
CA GLN A 65 24.36 -8.40 -3.93
C GLN A 65 23.15 -9.29 -4.28
N GLY A 66 22.16 -8.76 -5.00
CA GLY A 66 21.02 -9.53 -5.48
C GLY A 66 21.42 -10.63 -6.47
N LEU A 67 22.39 -10.35 -7.35
CA LEU A 67 22.96 -11.37 -8.25
C LEU A 67 23.72 -12.47 -7.48
N GLY A 68 24.47 -12.09 -6.44
CA GLY A 68 25.16 -13.06 -5.57
C GLY A 68 24.20 -13.96 -4.79
N ILE A 69 23.10 -13.41 -4.27
CA ILE A 69 22.04 -14.16 -3.57
C ILE A 69 21.35 -15.11 -4.56
N TYR A 70 21.00 -14.62 -5.75
CA TYR A 70 20.37 -15.44 -6.80
C TYR A 70 21.26 -16.61 -7.24
N ALA A 71 22.56 -16.35 -7.48
CA ALA A 71 23.51 -17.41 -7.83
C ALA A 71 23.65 -18.44 -6.71
N ALA A 72 23.72 -18.00 -5.45
CA ALA A 72 23.78 -18.88 -4.29
C ALA A 72 22.51 -19.72 -4.11
N GLN A 73 21.32 -19.13 -4.32
CA GLN A 73 20.04 -19.86 -4.30
C GLN A 73 19.96 -20.91 -5.41
N ARG A 74 20.38 -20.56 -6.64
CA ARG A 74 20.41 -21.48 -7.77
C ARG A 74 21.35 -22.67 -7.53
N SER A 75 22.51 -22.41 -6.92
CA SER A 75 23.47 -23.43 -6.52
C SER A 75 22.93 -24.33 -5.42
N HIS A 76 22.26 -23.74 -4.43
CA HIS A 76 21.60 -24.46 -3.34
C HIS A 76 20.53 -25.44 -3.84
N ILE A 77 19.61 -24.98 -4.71
CA ILE A 77 18.56 -25.83 -5.33
C ILE A 77 19.19 -27.02 -6.02
N LYS A 78 20.23 -26.79 -6.84
CA LYS A 78 20.92 -27.86 -7.55
C LYS A 78 21.55 -28.87 -6.57
N HIS A 79 22.22 -28.40 -5.53
CA HIS A 79 22.84 -29.28 -4.53
C HIS A 79 21.82 -30.12 -3.75
N GLU A 80 20.64 -29.58 -3.44
CA GLU A 80 19.57 -30.33 -2.80
C GLU A 80 19.00 -31.42 -3.73
N VAL A 81 18.78 -31.09 -5.01
CA VAL A 81 18.36 -32.08 -6.02
C VAL A 81 19.42 -33.16 -6.20
N ASP A 82 20.71 -32.79 -6.27
CA ASP A 82 21.82 -33.75 -6.35
C ASP A 82 21.87 -34.65 -5.10
N ALA A 83 21.55 -34.12 -3.92
CA ALA A 83 21.45 -34.91 -2.69
C ALA A 83 20.27 -35.91 -2.74
N LEU A 84 19.11 -35.49 -3.26
CA LEU A 84 17.97 -36.39 -3.50
C LEU A 84 18.33 -37.50 -4.50
N LEU A 85 19.01 -37.16 -5.59
CA LEU A 85 19.48 -38.14 -6.57
C LEU A 85 20.48 -39.11 -5.94
N TRP A 86 21.43 -38.59 -5.14
CA TRP A 86 22.39 -39.41 -4.42
C TRP A 86 21.69 -40.38 -3.47
N LEU A 87 20.71 -39.91 -2.69
CA LEU A 87 19.90 -40.75 -1.79
C LEU A 87 19.16 -41.84 -2.57
N TYR A 88 18.58 -41.50 -3.72
CA TYR A 88 17.87 -42.45 -4.57
C TYR A 88 18.79 -43.54 -5.12
N VAL A 89 19.93 -43.15 -5.70
CA VAL A 89 20.87 -44.05 -6.38
C VAL A 89 21.71 -44.88 -5.40
N ARG A 90 22.11 -44.31 -4.27
CA ARG A 90 23.01 -44.97 -3.30
C ARG A 90 22.28 -45.76 -2.23
N SER A 91 20.99 -45.52 -2.02
CA SER A 91 20.24 -46.28 -1.03
C SER A 91 20.04 -47.74 -1.45
N SER A 92 20.39 -48.66 -0.55
CA SER A 92 20.04 -50.07 -0.66
C SER A 92 18.62 -50.40 -0.16
N THR A 93 17.92 -49.42 0.43
CA THR A 93 16.58 -49.63 1.00
C THR A 93 15.49 -49.03 0.12
N ALA A 94 14.45 -49.83 -0.16
CA ALA A 94 13.27 -49.36 -0.87
C ALA A 94 12.56 -48.22 -0.13
N ALA A 95 12.57 -48.23 1.21
CA ALA A 95 11.97 -47.18 2.03
C ALA A 95 12.53 -45.79 1.73
N ILE A 96 13.85 -45.64 1.62
CA ILE A 96 14.48 -44.35 1.28
C ILE A 96 14.14 -43.94 -0.16
N ARG A 97 14.14 -44.89 -1.11
CA ARG A 97 13.75 -44.58 -2.51
C ARG A 97 12.30 -44.09 -2.60
N ARG A 98 11.37 -44.75 -1.89
CA ARG A 98 9.96 -44.33 -1.78
C ARG A 98 9.82 -42.97 -1.11
N LEU A 99 10.63 -42.67 -0.09
CA LEU A 99 10.65 -41.35 0.54
C LEU A 99 11.11 -40.27 -0.45
N VAL A 100 12.17 -40.53 -1.22
CA VAL A 100 12.63 -39.61 -2.27
C VAL A 100 11.52 -39.39 -3.30
N ILE A 101 10.81 -40.43 -3.74
CA ILE A 101 9.67 -40.30 -4.65
C ILE A 101 8.57 -39.40 -4.07
N HIS A 102 8.21 -39.57 -2.80
CA HIS A 102 7.28 -38.65 -2.12
C HIS A 102 7.83 -37.23 -2.00
N THR A 103 9.13 -37.04 -1.78
CA THR A 103 9.75 -35.71 -1.76
C THR A 103 9.71 -35.05 -3.14
N LEU A 104 9.97 -35.79 -4.21
CA LEU A 104 9.87 -35.31 -5.59
C LEU A 104 8.47 -34.80 -5.91
N ALA A 105 7.43 -35.43 -5.36
CA ALA A 105 6.04 -35.03 -5.54
C ALA A 105 5.65 -33.68 -4.88
N GLY A 106 6.45 -33.20 -3.93
CA GLY A 106 6.21 -31.94 -3.21
C GLY A 106 7.27 -30.87 -3.48
N LEU A 107 8.07 -31.03 -4.54
CA LEU A 107 9.15 -30.09 -4.87
C LEU A 107 8.58 -28.74 -5.31
N PRO A 108 9.11 -27.61 -4.82
CA PRO A 108 8.69 -26.30 -5.30
C PRO A 108 8.93 -26.16 -6.81
N PRO A 109 8.17 -25.31 -7.51
CA PRO A 109 8.28 -25.14 -8.96
C PRO A 109 9.70 -24.85 -9.47
N GLU A 110 10.49 -24.12 -8.68
CA GLU A 110 11.89 -23.77 -8.97
C GLU A 110 12.87 -24.98 -8.97
N TYR A 111 12.49 -26.10 -8.37
CA TYR A 111 13.29 -27.33 -8.31
C TYR A 111 12.98 -28.28 -9.48
N ILE A 112 11.79 -28.17 -10.09
CA ILE A 112 11.27 -29.14 -11.06
C ILE A 112 12.22 -29.31 -12.25
N GLN A 113 12.72 -28.22 -12.83
CA GLN A 113 13.63 -28.31 -13.98
C GLN A 113 14.92 -29.06 -13.63
N TYR A 114 15.53 -28.77 -12.48
CA TYR A 114 16.75 -29.45 -12.04
C TYR A 114 16.48 -30.92 -11.72
N ALA A 115 15.35 -31.21 -11.09
CA ALA A 115 14.94 -32.57 -10.79
C ALA A 115 14.67 -33.36 -12.06
N GLU A 116 14.01 -32.77 -13.06
CA GLU A 116 13.81 -33.39 -14.37
C GLU A 116 15.15 -33.75 -15.01
N GLU A 117 16.09 -32.80 -15.08
CA GLU A 117 17.42 -33.04 -15.64
C GLU A 117 18.18 -34.14 -14.87
N ALA A 118 18.16 -34.11 -13.54
CA ALA A 118 18.88 -35.04 -12.68
C ALA A 118 18.31 -36.47 -12.71
N PHE A 119 16.98 -36.61 -12.75
CA PHE A 119 16.30 -37.90 -12.65
C PHE A 119 15.88 -38.49 -13.99
N THR A 120 16.09 -37.80 -15.12
CA THR A 120 15.71 -38.28 -16.47
C THR A 120 16.17 -39.71 -16.75
N SER A 121 17.41 -40.07 -16.38
CA SER A 121 17.97 -41.41 -16.63
C SER A 121 17.38 -42.51 -15.74
N HIS A 122 16.74 -42.15 -14.62
CA HIS A 122 16.16 -43.06 -13.64
C HIS A 122 14.62 -43.04 -13.65
N TRP A 123 14.02 -42.28 -14.58
CA TRP A 123 12.57 -42.04 -14.59
C TRP A 123 11.73 -43.32 -14.70
N VAL A 124 12.18 -44.28 -15.51
CA VAL A 124 11.50 -45.58 -15.66
C VAL A 124 11.44 -46.31 -14.31
N GLU A 125 12.55 -46.34 -13.57
CA GLU A 125 12.59 -46.99 -12.25
C GLU A 125 11.71 -46.26 -11.23
N ILE A 126 11.73 -44.92 -11.26
CA ILE A 126 10.91 -44.06 -10.39
C ILE A 126 9.43 -44.30 -10.66
N ARG A 127 9.03 -44.31 -11.94
CA ARG A 127 7.66 -44.58 -12.36
C ARG A 127 7.20 -45.96 -11.91
N ASP A 128 8.00 -47.00 -12.18
CA ASP A 128 7.64 -48.36 -11.80
C ASP A 128 7.52 -48.51 -10.27
N GLU A 129 8.41 -47.88 -9.50
CA GLU A 129 8.31 -47.89 -8.04
C GLU A 129 7.12 -47.08 -7.52
N LYS A 130 6.84 -45.91 -8.12
CA LYS A 130 5.63 -45.11 -7.85
C LYS A 130 4.37 -45.92 -8.10
N GLU A 131 4.32 -46.72 -9.17
CA GLU A 131 3.18 -47.59 -9.45
C GLU A 131 3.06 -48.74 -8.45
N ARG A 132 4.16 -49.37 -8.03
CA ARG A 132 4.12 -50.33 -6.91
C ARG A 132 3.56 -49.70 -5.64
N MET A 133 3.96 -48.45 -5.34
CA MET A 133 3.41 -47.70 -4.20
C MET A 133 1.92 -47.42 -4.35
N LEU A 134 1.45 -47.11 -5.56
CA LEU A 134 0.02 -46.98 -5.85
C LEU A 134 -0.70 -48.33 -5.69
N MET A 135 -0.14 -49.45 -6.17
CA MET A 135 -0.72 -50.79 -5.97
C MET A 135 -0.80 -51.17 -4.49
N ASP A 136 0.15 -50.73 -3.66
CA ASP A 136 0.08 -50.90 -2.20
C ASP A 136 -1.17 -50.19 -1.61
N CYS A 137 -1.65 -49.14 -2.28
CA CYS A 137 -2.81 -48.33 -1.89
C CYS A 137 -4.14 -48.74 -2.58
N MET A 138 -4.08 -49.57 -3.63
CA MET A 138 -5.23 -49.93 -4.46
C MET A 138 -5.55 -51.44 -4.39
N GLU A 139 -6.80 -51.80 -4.60
CA GLU A 139 -7.23 -53.20 -4.74
C GLU A 139 -8.03 -53.41 -6.03
N LEU A 140 -7.86 -54.59 -6.63
CA LEU A 140 -8.58 -54.96 -7.83
C LEU A 140 -10.02 -55.36 -7.46
N THR A 141 -10.99 -54.86 -8.20
CA THR A 141 -12.40 -55.25 -8.02
C THR A 141 -12.60 -56.73 -8.39
N ARG A 142 -13.39 -57.45 -7.58
CA ARG A 142 -13.64 -58.90 -7.74
C ARG A 142 -14.53 -59.26 -8.93
N ASP A 143 -15.10 -58.25 -9.60
CA ASP A 143 -16.09 -58.39 -10.68
C ASP A 143 -15.46 -58.57 -12.07
N GLY A 144 -14.14 -58.82 -12.14
CA GLY A 144 -13.44 -59.14 -13.40
C GLY A 144 -13.18 -57.93 -14.30
N SER A 145 -13.36 -56.72 -13.77
CA SER A 145 -13.02 -55.48 -14.46
C SER A 145 -11.54 -55.14 -14.29
N THR A 146 -10.96 -54.44 -15.26
CA THR A 146 -9.60 -53.90 -15.25
C THR A 146 -9.48 -52.68 -14.31
N GLN A 147 -10.25 -52.64 -13.21
CA GLN A 147 -10.44 -51.47 -12.37
C GLN A 147 -9.74 -51.64 -11.01
N TRP A 148 -8.95 -50.64 -10.64
CA TRP A 148 -8.29 -50.55 -9.34
C TRP A 148 -8.98 -49.48 -8.50
N ILE A 149 -9.50 -49.86 -7.34
CA ILE A 149 -10.15 -48.94 -6.41
C ILE A 149 -9.26 -48.69 -5.18
N PRO A 150 -9.29 -47.50 -4.55
CA PRO A 150 -8.50 -47.24 -3.35
C PRO A 150 -8.95 -48.10 -2.16
N LYS A 151 -8.01 -48.80 -1.51
CA LYS A 151 -8.28 -49.65 -0.34
C LYS A 151 -8.97 -48.88 0.78
N ASP A 152 -9.86 -49.55 1.51
CA ASP A 152 -10.53 -48.97 2.68
C ASP A 152 -9.59 -48.95 3.91
N ILE A 153 -8.65 -48.01 3.90
CA ILE A 153 -7.65 -47.79 4.95
C ILE A 153 -7.68 -46.30 5.33
N PRO A 154 -7.52 -45.93 6.62
CA PRO A 154 -7.43 -44.54 7.03
C PRO A 154 -6.31 -43.77 6.31
N ASN A 155 -6.57 -42.51 5.94
CA ASN A 155 -5.64 -41.58 5.30
C ASN A 155 -5.02 -42.10 3.99
N ILE A 156 -5.75 -42.96 3.28
CA ILE A 156 -5.34 -43.49 1.99
C ILE A 156 -5.11 -42.38 0.95
N ASP A 157 -5.88 -41.31 1.02
CA ASP A 157 -5.78 -40.17 0.11
C ASP A 157 -4.43 -39.46 0.23
N CYS A 158 -3.93 -39.26 1.45
CA CYS A 158 -2.62 -38.67 1.69
C CYS A 158 -1.45 -39.52 1.17
N ARG A 159 -1.70 -40.82 0.87
CA ARG A 159 -0.70 -41.70 0.26
C ARG A 159 -0.78 -41.69 -1.25
N ILE A 160 -1.99 -41.56 -1.81
CA ILE A 160 -2.24 -41.57 -3.25
C ILE A 160 -1.93 -40.20 -3.86
N GLU A 161 -2.38 -39.11 -3.22
CA GLU A 161 -2.29 -37.75 -3.78
C GLU A 161 -0.87 -37.36 -4.20
N PRO A 162 0.19 -37.54 -3.39
CA PRO A 162 1.54 -37.15 -3.82
C PRO A 162 2.00 -37.95 -5.05
N LEU A 163 1.62 -39.23 -5.14
CA LEU A 163 1.99 -40.09 -6.26
C LEU A 163 1.32 -39.63 -7.56
N LEU A 164 0.12 -39.08 -7.47
CA LEU A 164 -0.57 -38.46 -8.60
C LEU A 164 0.01 -37.09 -8.95
N CYS A 165 0.41 -36.29 -7.96
CA CYS A 165 1.12 -35.03 -8.21
C CYS A 165 2.43 -35.25 -8.99
N LEU A 166 3.16 -36.33 -8.71
CA LEU A 166 4.42 -36.64 -9.41
C LEU A 166 4.25 -36.74 -10.94
N GLU A 167 3.17 -37.37 -11.42
CA GLU A 167 2.88 -37.50 -12.86
C GLU A 167 2.68 -36.15 -13.53
N ARG A 168 2.15 -35.20 -12.76
CA ARG A 168 1.90 -33.84 -13.20
C ARG A 168 3.17 -32.99 -13.22
N LEU A 169 3.97 -33.04 -12.16
CA LEU A 169 5.19 -32.24 -12.03
C LEU A 169 6.22 -32.61 -13.10
N PHE A 170 6.29 -33.88 -13.47
CA PHE A 170 7.27 -34.41 -14.43
C PHE A 170 6.61 -34.84 -15.76
N ARG A 171 5.61 -34.06 -16.22
CA ARG A 171 4.83 -34.34 -17.44
C ARG A 171 5.68 -34.65 -18.70
N PRO A 172 6.80 -33.96 -18.96
CA PRO A 172 7.69 -34.29 -20.08
C PRO A 172 8.28 -35.70 -20.00
N SER A 173 8.62 -36.14 -18.78
CA SER A 173 9.20 -37.46 -18.53
C SER A 173 8.14 -38.56 -18.54
N SER A 174 6.94 -38.31 -17.99
CA SER A 174 5.82 -39.27 -18.06
C SER A 174 5.37 -39.52 -19.50
N ARG A 175 5.27 -38.48 -20.34
CA ARG A 175 4.93 -38.62 -21.77
C ARG A 175 5.95 -39.42 -22.59
N LYS A 176 7.24 -39.36 -22.24
CA LYS A 176 8.29 -40.16 -22.91
C LYS A 176 8.16 -41.65 -22.61
N PHE A 177 7.54 -42.00 -21.49
CA PHE A 177 7.44 -43.37 -20.98
C PHE A 177 5.99 -43.69 -20.55
N PRO A 178 5.04 -43.73 -21.50
CA PRO A 178 3.60 -43.72 -21.19
C PRO A 178 3.06 -45.03 -20.58
N PHE A 179 3.77 -46.15 -20.74
CA PHE A 179 3.30 -47.46 -20.27
C PHE A 179 4.01 -47.87 -18.98
N GLY A 180 3.30 -47.89 -17.86
CA GLY A 180 3.76 -48.45 -16.59
C GLY A 180 3.08 -49.78 -16.22
N LEU A 181 3.32 -50.26 -15.00
CA LEU A 181 2.78 -51.49 -14.39
C LEU A 181 1.25 -51.52 -14.32
N PHE A 182 0.56 -50.37 -14.31
CA PHE A 182 -0.90 -50.34 -14.43
C PHE A 182 -1.39 -50.58 -15.87
N GLY A 183 -0.54 -50.51 -16.90
CA GLY A 183 -0.90 -50.87 -18.27
C GLY A 183 -2.15 -50.15 -18.79
N GLU A 184 -3.14 -50.91 -19.26
CA GLU A 184 -4.47 -50.44 -19.71
C GLU A 184 -5.53 -50.41 -18.58
N HIS A 185 -5.12 -50.60 -17.33
CA HIS A 185 -6.05 -50.67 -16.19
C HIS A 185 -6.46 -49.27 -15.73
N ASP A 186 -7.76 -49.12 -15.44
CA ASP A 186 -8.33 -47.86 -14.98
C ASP A 186 -8.19 -47.74 -13.44
N LEU A 187 -7.73 -46.59 -12.95
CA LEU A 187 -7.85 -46.20 -11.55
C LEU A 187 -9.25 -45.62 -11.34
N ASP A 188 -10.06 -46.27 -10.50
CA ASP A 188 -11.45 -45.91 -10.27
C ASP A 188 -11.67 -45.29 -8.89
N PHE A 189 -11.85 -43.96 -8.86
CA PHE A 189 -12.19 -43.20 -7.66
C PHE A 189 -13.71 -42.97 -7.52
N SER A 190 -14.54 -43.55 -8.39
CA SER A 190 -15.99 -43.29 -8.46
C SER A 190 -16.78 -43.72 -7.24
N ARG A 191 -16.28 -44.71 -6.49
CA ARG A 191 -17.00 -45.39 -5.42
C ARG A 191 -16.60 -44.94 -4.01
N LYS A 192 -15.71 -43.95 -3.88
CA LYS A 192 -15.10 -43.59 -2.60
C LYS A 192 -15.33 -42.12 -2.26
N ASP A 193 -15.61 -41.86 -0.98
CA ASP A 193 -15.53 -40.52 -0.41
C ASP A 193 -14.05 -40.12 -0.34
N ILE A 194 -13.65 -39.18 -1.19
CA ILE A 194 -12.28 -38.66 -1.25
C ILE A 194 -12.18 -37.30 -0.58
N SER A 195 -11.03 -37.03 0.02
CA SER A 195 -10.68 -35.72 0.58
C SER A 195 -10.58 -34.62 -0.48
N ASP A 196 -10.77 -33.37 -0.07
CA ASP A 196 -10.69 -32.19 -0.94
C ASP A 196 -9.33 -32.04 -1.62
N THR A 197 -8.25 -32.43 -0.95
CA THR A 197 -6.88 -32.42 -1.49
C THR A 197 -6.73 -33.40 -2.66
N LEU A 198 -7.18 -34.65 -2.49
CA LEU A 198 -7.14 -35.63 -3.57
C LEU A 198 -8.10 -35.25 -4.71
N SER A 199 -9.31 -34.78 -4.37
CA SER A 199 -10.30 -34.26 -5.31
C SER A 199 -9.75 -33.13 -6.18
N THR A 200 -9.01 -32.21 -5.57
CA THR A 200 -8.30 -31.13 -6.25
C THR A 200 -7.27 -31.68 -7.25
N THR A 201 -6.38 -32.56 -6.78
CA THR A 201 -5.33 -33.13 -7.63
C THR A 201 -5.93 -33.88 -8.81
N LEU A 202 -6.92 -34.73 -8.57
CA LEU A 202 -7.66 -35.45 -9.60
C LEU A 202 -8.28 -34.50 -10.63
N SER A 203 -8.94 -33.44 -10.17
CA SER A 203 -9.53 -32.42 -11.05
C SER A 203 -8.50 -31.71 -11.94
N SER A 204 -7.22 -31.73 -11.57
CA SER A 204 -6.12 -31.11 -12.33
C SER A 204 -5.49 -32.03 -13.37
N LEU A 205 -5.82 -33.32 -13.38
CA LEU A 205 -5.23 -34.33 -14.25
C LEU A 205 -6.07 -34.52 -15.52
N ASP A 206 -5.37 -34.68 -16.65
CA ASP A 206 -5.96 -35.01 -17.95
C ASP A 206 -5.56 -36.46 -18.31
N ASP A 207 -6.02 -37.44 -17.54
CA ASP A 207 -5.72 -38.86 -17.78
C ASP A 207 -7.01 -39.66 -18.00
N LEU A 208 -7.11 -40.32 -19.16
CA LEU A 208 -8.26 -41.12 -19.56
C LEU A 208 -8.39 -42.42 -18.74
N HIS A 209 -7.30 -42.86 -18.11
CA HIS A 209 -7.27 -44.06 -17.26
C HIS A 209 -7.64 -43.77 -15.80
N ILE A 210 -7.97 -42.52 -15.46
CA ILE A 210 -8.43 -42.14 -14.12
C ILE A 210 -9.93 -41.82 -14.18
N ARG A 211 -10.75 -42.69 -13.59
CA ARG A 211 -12.19 -42.44 -13.45
C ARG A 211 -12.46 -41.58 -12.22
N MET A 212 -13.04 -40.42 -12.47
CA MET A 212 -13.37 -39.43 -11.45
C MET A 212 -14.62 -39.84 -10.63
N PRO A 213 -14.77 -39.35 -9.38
CA PRO A 213 -16.00 -39.45 -8.59
C PRO A 213 -17.25 -39.04 -9.39
N THR A 214 -18.33 -39.85 -9.32
CA THR A 214 -19.61 -39.60 -10.01
C THR A 214 -20.37 -38.38 -9.47
N GLY A 215 -19.89 -37.76 -8.39
CA GLY A 215 -20.36 -36.49 -7.84
C GLY A 215 -19.26 -35.42 -7.77
N LEU A 216 -18.14 -35.59 -8.48
CA LEU A 216 -17.09 -34.58 -8.51
C LEU A 216 -17.67 -33.30 -9.10
N ASP A 217 -17.52 -32.21 -8.36
CA ASP A 217 -17.87 -30.89 -8.82
C ASP A 217 -17.14 -30.58 -10.14
N SER A 218 -17.80 -29.86 -11.06
CA SER A 218 -17.11 -29.40 -12.27
C SER A 218 -15.82 -28.68 -11.89
N GLN A 219 -14.76 -28.75 -12.72
CA GLN A 219 -13.50 -28.06 -12.44
C GLN A 219 -13.72 -26.58 -12.07
N LYS A 220 -14.65 -25.91 -12.76
CA LYS A 220 -15.14 -24.57 -12.41
C LYS A 220 -15.64 -24.47 -10.96
N LYS A 221 -16.48 -25.39 -10.51
CA LYS A 221 -17.03 -25.41 -9.15
C LYS A 221 -15.96 -25.78 -8.09
N VAL A 222 -15.03 -26.68 -8.41
CA VAL A 222 -13.85 -26.96 -7.56
C VAL A 222 -13.00 -25.70 -7.36
N VAL A 223 -12.72 -24.97 -8.44
CA VAL A 223 -11.98 -23.70 -8.40
C VAL A 223 -12.74 -22.62 -7.61
N MET A 224 -14.06 -22.57 -7.72
CA MET A 224 -14.89 -21.67 -6.92
C MET A 224 -14.79 -22.00 -5.42
N ASN A 225 -15.03 -23.25 -5.01
CA ASN A 225 -14.91 -23.66 -3.61
C ASN A 225 -13.50 -23.36 -3.06
N ALA A 226 -12.47 -23.67 -3.86
CA ALA A 226 -11.07 -23.41 -3.57
C ALA A 226 -10.72 -21.93 -3.28
N LEU A 227 -11.35 -20.99 -3.99
CA LEU A 227 -11.17 -19.54 -3.78
C LEU A 227 -11.85 -19.05 -2.50
N THR A 228 -12.93 -19.70 -2.07
CA THR A 228 -13.66 -19.38 -0.84
C THR A 228 -12.96 -19.95 0.39
N ASP A 229 -12.56 -21.23 0.34
CA ASP A 229 -12.08 -21.98 1.50
C ASP A 229 -10.60 -21.72 1.83
N ASN A 230 -9.86 -21.03 0.94
CA ASN A 230 -8.44 -20.69 1.10
C ASN A 230 -7.54 -21.89 1.44
N HIS A 231 -7.95 -23.09 1.02
CA HIS A 231 -7.16 -24.29 1.22
C HIS A 231 -5.84 -24.24 0.42
N ILE A 232 -4.85 -24.96 0.92
CA ILE A 232 -3.48 -24.88 0.44
C ILE A 232 -3.15 -26.15 -0.34
N HIS A 233 -2.51 -26.01 -1.50
CA HIS A 233 -2.07 -27.13 -2.33
C HIS A 233 -0.81 -26.75 -3.14
N HIS A 234 -0.22 -27.74 -3.80
CA HIS A 234 0.90 -27.54 -4.71
C HIS A 234 0.62 -26.49 -5.82
N PRO A 235 1.51 -25.51 -6.05
CA PRO A 235 1.30 -24.44 -7.03
C PRO A 235 1.00 -24.90 -8.46
N ASP A 236 1.66 -25.97 -8.95
CA ASP A 236 1.41 -26.50 -10.30
C ASP A 236 0.06 -27.20 -10.46
N VAL A 237 -0.50 -27.76 -9.38
CA VAL A 237 -1.87 -28.28 -9.35
C VAL A 237 -2.84 -27.12 -9.53
N TRP A 238 -2.63 -26.05 -8.76
CA TRP A 238 -3.44 -24.82 -8.90
C TRP A 238 -3.35 -24.20 -10.27
N LYS A 239 -2.15 -24.13 -10.85
CA LYS A 239 -1.94 -23.60 -12.19
C LYS A 239 -2.77 -24.35 -13.24
N SER A 240 -2.91 -25.68 -13.18
CA SER A 240 -3.81 -26.37 -14.13
C SER A 240 -5.24 -25.97 -13.93
N LEU A 241 -5.70 -26.06 -12.68
CA LEU A 241 -7.10 -25.87 -12.37
C LEU A 241 -7.54 -24.47 -12.75
N PHE A 242 -6.68 -23.49 -12.47
CA PHE A 242 -6.85 -22.12 -12.92
C PHE A 242 -6.94 -22.02 -14.45
N ASN A 243 -6.03 -22.66 -15.20
CA ASN A 243 -6.06 -22.63 -16.67
C ASN A 243 -7.33 -23.28 -17.23
N HIS A 244 -7.72 -24.46 -16.74
CA HIS A 244 -8.94 -25.14 -17.17
C HIS A 244 -10.21 -24.34 -16.81
N ALA A 245 -10.26 -23.75 -15.62
CA ALA A 245 -11.38 -22.89 -15.24
C ALA A 245 -11.43 -21.58 -16.05
N SER A 246 -10.27 -21.06 -16.45
CA SER A 246 -10.16 -19.91 -17.33
C SER A 246 -10.68 -20.24 -18.74
N GLU A 247 -10.33 -21.40 -19.29
CA GLU A 247 -10.89 -21.93 -20.55
C GLU A 247 -12.41 -22.14 -20.48
N GLN A 248 -12.93 -22.52 -19.30
CA GLN A 248 -14.36 -22.63 -19.02
C GLN A 248 -15.05 -21.28 -18.74
N GLY A 249 -14.33 -20.16 -18.92
CA GLY A 249 -14.89 -18.81 -18.85
C GLY A 249 -14.97 -18.19 -17.46
N LEU A 250 -14.34 -18.77 -16.42
CA LEU A 250 -14.38 -18.19 -15.06
C LEU A 250 -13.57 -16.89 -14.96
N PHE A 251 -12.46 -16.79 -15.70
CA PHE A 251 -11.57 -15.62 -15.76
C PHE A 251 -11.41 -15.06 -17.19
N HIS A 252 -12.18 -15.58 -18.15
CA HIS A 252 -12.04 -15.19 -19.56
C HIS A 252 -12.70 -13.84 -19.85
N TRP A 253 -11.93 -12.92 -20.41
CA TRP A 253 -12.41 -11.66 -20.95
C TRP A 253 -12.08 -11.58 -22.44
N GLU A 254 -13.10 -11.65 -23.31
CA GLU A 254 -12.88 -11.49 -24.75
C GLU A 254 -12.60 -10.03 -25.09
N GLN A 255 -11.39 -9.77 -25.61
CA GLN A 255 -10.93 -8.45 -26.01
C GLN A 255 -11.79 -7.83 -27.14
N SER A 256 -12.43 -8.67 -27.97
CA SER A 256 -13.43 -8.28 -28.99
C SER A 256 -14.67 -7.61 -28.41
N SER A 257 -14.98 -7.84 -27.13
CA SER A 257 -16.13 -7.24 -26.45
C SER A 257 -15.95 -5.72 -26.30
N PHE A 258 -14.70 -5.23 -26.20
CA PHE A 258 -14.42 -3.80 -26.04
C PHE A 258 -14.72 -3.00 -27.32
N ASP A 259 -14.40 -3.58 -28.49
CA ASP A 259 -14.70 -2.96 -29.79
C ASP A 259 -16.21 -2.98 -30.11
N LEU A 260 -16.93 -4.02 -29.67
CA LEU A 260 -18.40 -4.08 -29.79
C LEU A 260 -19.13 -3.13 -28.81
N LEU A 261 -18.62 -3.00 -27.57
CA LEU A 261 -19.14 -2.08 -26.55
C LEU A 261 -19.01 -0.62 -26.98
N ARG A 262 -17.95 -0.28 -27.74
CA ARG A 262 -17.75 1.08 -28.28
C ARG A 262 -18.78 1.48 -29.35
N GLN A 263 -19.38 0.51 -30.05
CA GLN A 263 -20.33 0.77 -31.14
C GLN A 263 -21.80 0.73 -30.70
N THR A 264 -22.11 0.15 -29.55
CA THR A 264 -23.50 -0.02 -29.11
C THR A 264 -23.67 0.44 -27.67
N HIS A 265 -24.19 1.65 -27.47
CA HIS A 265 -24.60 2.21 -26.16
C HIS A 265 -25.74 1.43 -25.45
N LYS A 266 -26.04 0.22 -25.91
CA LYS A 266 -27.04 -0.69 -25.35
C LYS A 266 -26.55 -2.12 -25.52
N CYS A 267 -25.73 -2.57 -24.59
CA CYS A 267 -25.56 -3.99 -24.37
C CYS A 267 -25.32 -4.23 -22.89
N SER A 268 -26.37 -4.67 -22.19
CA SER A 268 -26.22 -5.37 -20.92
C SER A 268 -25.54 -6.70 -21.21
N VAL A 269 -24.21 -6.69 -21.31
CA VAL A 269 -23.44 -7.92 -21.19
C VAL A 269 -23.67 -8.37 -19.76
N SER A 270 -24.60 -9.30 -19.59
CA SER A 270 -24.70 -10.17 -18.41
C SER A 270 -23.38 -10.92 -18.34
N GLY A 271 -22.33 -10.25 -17.86
CA GLY A 271 -21.05 -10.92 -17.72
C GLY A 271 -21.22 -11.96 -16.64
N ASN A 272 -20.91 -13.20 -16.97
CA ASN A 272 -20.88 -14.31 -16.02
C ASN A 272 -19.78 -14.04 -14.99
N SER A 273 -20.05 -13.26 -13.93
CA SER A 273 -19.19 -13.29 -12.75
C SER A 273 -19.84 -14.25 -11.77
N ASP A 274 -19.56 -15.54 -11.96
CA ASP A 274 -19.86 -16.57 -10.98
C ASP A 274 -19.08 -16.36 -9.67
N LEU A 275 -18.12 -15.43 -9.66
CA LEU A 275 -17.44 -14.97 -8.45
C LEU A 275 -18.44 -14.54 -7.37
N THR A 276 -18.23 -15.10 -6.18
CA THR A 276 -18.88 -14.65 -4.96
C THR A 276 -18.06 -13.54 -4.31
N ILE A 277 -18.68 -12.89 -3.34
CA ILE A 277 -18.08 -11.86 -2.50
C ILE A 277 -16.81 -12.38 -1.81
N ASP A 278 -16.84 -13.58 -1.22
CA ASP A 278 -15.68 -14.17 -0.53
C ASP A 278 -14.50 -14.46 -1.48
N MET A 279 -14.79 -14.92 -2.70
CA MET A 279 -13.75 -15.14 -3.72
C MET A 279 -13.06 -13.82 -4.09
N CYS A 280 -13.85 -12.75 -4.26
CA CYS A 280 -13.31 -11.41 -4.48
C CYS A 280 -12.44 -10.94 -3.30
N LEU A 281 -12.86 -11.21 -2.05
CA LEU A 281 -12.07 -10.89 -0.86
C LEU A 281 -10.69 -11.56 -0.91
N SER A 282 -10.66 -12.87 -1.15
CA SER A 282 -9.44 -13.67 -1.20
C SER A 282 -8.48 -13.15 -2.27
N LEU A 283 -8.99 -12.85 -3.47
CA LEU A 283 -8.19 -12.33 -4.58
C LEU A 283 -7.66 -10.92 -4.30
N VAL A 284 -8.51 -9.98 -3.84
CA VAL A 284 -8.08 -8.61 -3.51
C VAL A 284 -7.05 -8.62 -2.37
N THR A 285 -7.26 -9.44 -1.34
CA THR A 285 -6.29 -9.61 -0.25
C THR A 285 -4.94 -10.07 -0.79
N THR A 286 -4.93 -11.09 -1.65
CA THR A 286 -3.71 -11.65 -2.23
C THR A 286 -2.95 -10.63 -3.10
N ILE A 287 -3.66 -9.79 -3.86
CA ILE A 287 -3.05 -8.76 -4.73
C ILE A 287 -2.26 -7.72 -3.92
N TYR A 288 -2.85 -7.23 -2.81
CA TYR A 288 -2.31 -6.10 -2.04
C TYR A 288 -1.49 -6.50 -0.80
N PHE A 289 -1.78 -7.69 -0.28
CA PHE A 289 -1.12 -8.31 0.87
C PHE A 289 -0.57 -9.69 0.51
N PRO A 290 0.29 -9.81 -0.53
CA PRO A 290 0.91 -11.08 -0.84
C PRO A 290 1.72 -11.52 0.38
N LYS A 291 1.47 -12.74 0.86
CA LYS A 291 2.32 -13.36 1.88
C LYS A 291 3.71 -13.46 1.25
N ARG A 292 4.70 -12.76 1.81
CA ARG A 292 6.05 -12.57 1.25
C ARG A 292 6.81 -13.87 0.95
N ASP A 293 6.35 -14.99 1.50
CA ASP A 293 6.99 -16.30 1.38
C ASP A 293 6.26 -17.26 0.41
N SER A 294 5.19 -16.81 -0.29
CA SER A 294 4.39 -17.71 -1.13
C SER A 294 5.07 -18.14 -2.42
N SER A 295 6.00 -17.35 -2.96
CA SER A 295 6.73 -17.71 -4.20
C SER A 295 7.77 -18.82 -4.00
N THR A 296 8.21 -19.04 -2.76
CA THR A 296 9.16 -20.10 -2.37
C THR A 296 8.49 -21.18 -1.51
N SER A 297 7.17 -21.12 -1.33
CA SER A 297 6.44 -22.07 -0.50
C SER A 297 6.12 -23.33 -1.30
N TYR A 298 6.28 -24.49 -0.65
CA TYR A 298 5.90 -25.81 -1.18
C TYR A 298 4.39 -25.95 -1.46
N SER A 299 3.59 -24.98 -1.00
CA SER A 299 2.14 -25.04 -1.06
C SER A 299 1.56 -23.62 -0.99
N CYS A 300 0.58 -23.28 -1.83
CA CYS A 300 -0.06 -21.97 -1.82
C CYS A 300 -1.58 -22.10 -1.95
N THR A 301 -2.31 -20.99 -1.77
CA THR A 301 -3.74 -20.96 -2.08
C THR A 301 -3.96 -20.82 -3.58
N LEU A 302 -5.14 -21.16 -4.07
CA LEU A 302 -5.50 -20.91 -5.45
C LEU A 302 -5.44 -19.40 -5.80
N ALA A 303 -5.81 -18.52 -4.87
CA ALA A 303 -5.71 -17.07 -5.08
C ALA A 303 -4.26 -16.63 -5.28
N ASP A 304 -3.31 -17.15 -4.48
CA ASP A 304 -1.88 -16.91 -4.64
C ASP A 304 -1.39 -17.36 -6.03
N ALA A 305 -1.75 -18.58 -6.42
CA ALA A 305 -1.37 -19.14 -7.72
C ALA A 305 -1.96 -18.35 -8.90
N ALA A 306 -3.23 -17.95 -8.82
CA ALA A 306 -3.91 -17.17 -9.85
C ALA A 306 -3.28 -15.78 -10.03
N VAL A 307 -3.02 -15.07 -8.93
CA VAL A 307 -2.39 -13.74 -8.95
C VAL A 307 -0.94 -13.82 -9.41
N HIS A 308 -0.22 -14.90 -9.08
CA HIS A 308 1.15 -15.10 -9.54
C HIS A 308 1.21 -15.46 -11.03
N HIS A 309 0.30 -16.32 -11.51
CA HIS A 309 0.32 -16.82 -12.89
C HIS A 309 -0.26 -15.82 -13.90
N ASP A 310 -1.38 -15.19 -13.57
CA ASP A 310 -2.13 -14.32 -14.47
C ASP A 310 -2.76 -13.13 -13.75
N ARG A 311 -1.90 -12.32 -13.11
CA ARG A 311 -2.30 -11.10 -12.38
C ARG A 311 -3.21 -10.19 -13.20
N LYS A 312 -2.94 -10.06 -14.50
CA LYS A 312 -3.65 -9.13 -15.39
C LYS A 312 -5.10 -9.55 -15.58
N ASN A 313 -5.36 -10.81 -15.90
CA ASN A 313 -6.74 -11.28 -16.08
C ASN A 313 -7.50 -11.27 -14.76
N VAL A 314 -6.87 -11.65 -13.64
CA VAL A 314 -7.49 -11.53 -12.30
C VAL A 314 -7.89 -10.09 -12.00
N LEU A 315 -7.01 -9.11 -12.24
CA LEU A 315 -7.33 -7.69 -12.06
C LEU A 315 -8.50 -7.24 -12.94
N HIS A 316 -8.53 -7.66 -14.21
CA HIS A 316 -9.64 -7.35 -15.11
C HIS A 316 -10.96 -7.98 -14.65
N THR A 317 -10.97 -9.25 -14.23
CA THR A 317 -12.18 -9.91 -13.72
C THR A 317 -12.71 -9.17 -12.50
N LEU A 318 -11.84 -8.80 -11.55
CA LEU A 318 -12.22 -8.01 -10.38
C LEU A 318 -12.74 -6.62 -10.75
N LEU A 319 -12.08 -5.92 -11.68
CA LEU A 319 -12.56 -4.63 -12.18
C LEU A 319 -13.96 -4.77 -12.80
N SER A 320 -14.17 -5.79 -13.63
CA SER A 320 -15.49 -6.05 -14.23
C SER A 320 -16.57 -6.37 -13.18
N PHE A 321 -16.19 -6.95 -12.04
CA PHE A 321 -17.08 -7.22 -10.93
C PHE A 321 -17.46 -5.93 -10.18
N PHE A 322 -16.48 -5.08 -9.86
CA PHE A 322 -16.70 -3.87 -9.07
C PHE A 322 -17.18 -2.65 -9.90
N GLU A 323 -16.87 -2.58 -11.20
CA GLU A 323 -17.26 -1.47 -12.08
C GLU A 323 -18.66 -1.64 -12.70
N ARG A 324 -19.29 -2.82 -12.58
CA ARG A 324 -20.64 -3.08 -13.11
C ARG A 324 -21.74 -2.21 -12.51
N SER A 325 -21.51 -1.55 -11.38
CA SER A 325 -22.42 -0.55 -10.83
C SER A 325 -22.03 0.86 -11.29
N GLU A 326 -22.73 1.37 -12.29
CA GLU A 326 -22.90 2.81 -12.57
C GLU A 326 -21.66 3.72 -12.78
N PHE A 327 -20.48 3.20 -13.13
CA PHE A 327 -19.29 4.05 -13.36
C PHE A 327 -18.99 4.38 -14.83
N ASP A 328 -20.00 4.39 -15.70
CA ASP A 328 -19.88 4.87 -17.11
C ASP A 328 -19.68 6.40 -17.24
N LYS A 329 -19.56 7.14 -16.13
CA LYS A 329 -19.46 8.62 -16.10
C LYS A 329 -18.06 9.18 -15.88
N PHE A 330 -17.08 8.38 -15.50
CA PHE A 330 -15.72 8.87 -15.29
C PHE A 330 -14.86 8.52 -16.49
N ASN A 331 -14.52 9.53 -17.29
CA ASN A 331 -13.57 9.46 -18.39
C ASN A 331 -12.17 9.11 -17.86
N LEU A 332 -11.94 7.85 -17.51
CA LEU A 332 -10.62 7.31 -17.20
C LEU A 332 -9.96 6.95 -18.54
N HIS A 333 -9.01 7.77 -18.96
CA HIS A 333 -8.24 7.55 -20.20
C HIS A 333 -7.49 6.21 -20.14
N PRO A 334 -7.78 5.24 -21.03
CA PRO A 334 -7.33 3.85 -20.86
C PRO A 334 -5.87 3.55 -21.21
N GLU A 335 -5.09 4.50 -21.72
CA GLU A 335 -3.83 4.16 -22.42
C GLU A 335 -2.56 4.12 -21.56
N SER A 336 -2.63 4.35 -20.24
CA SER A 336 -1.45 4.17 -19.36
C SER A 336 -1.72 3.81 -17.89
N GLU A 337 -2.95 3.44 -17.55
CA GLU A 337 -3.38 3.40 -16.15
C GLU A 337 -3.00 2.10 -15.43
N ASN A 338 -2.53 2.23 -14.19
CA ASN A 338 -2.22 1.10 -13.31
C ASN A 338 -3.52 0.40 -12.89
N TYR A 339 -3.80 -0.79 -13.43
CA TYR A 339 -5.01 -1.58 -13.13
C TYR A 339 -5.25 -1.81 -11.64
N GLU A 340 -4.19 -1.91 -10.83
CA GLU A 340 -4.32 -2.04 -9.38
C GLU A 340 -4.87 -0.77 -8.75
N ARG A 341 -4.34 0.39 -9.15
CA ARG A 341 -4.85 1.68 -8.70
C ARG A 341 -6.32 1.84 -9.05
N ARG A 342 -6.69 1.51 -10.29
CA ARG A 342 -8.08 1.60 -10.76
C ARG A 342 -9.00 0.68 -9.95
N LEU A 343 -8.55 -0.53 -9.62
CA LEU A 343 -9.31 -1.47 -8.79
C LEU A 343 -9.52 -0.94 -7.36
N LEU A 344 -8.49 -0.36 -6.73
CA LEU A 344 -8.63 0.25 -5.40
C LEU A 344 -9.66 1.39 -5.41
N LEU A 345 -9.63 2.25 -6.41
CA LEU A 345 -10.58 3.35 -6.54
C LEU A 345 -12.00 2.85 -6.80
N ALA A 346 -12.18 1.90 -7.71
CA ALA A 346 -13.48 1.28 -7.99
C ALA A 346 -14.10 0.67 -6.73
N ILE A 347 -13.30 -0.07 -5.94
CA ILE A 347 -13.79 -0.64 -4.67
C ILE A 347 -14.12 0.47 -3.66
N MET A 348 -13.28 1.50 -3.48
CA MET A 348 -13.59 2.61 -2.57
C MET A 348 -14.89 3.31 -2.94
N HIS A 349 -15.06 3.64 -4.22
CA HIS A 349 -16.27 4.33 -4.70
C HIS A 349 -17.52 3.47 -4.49
N LEU A 350 -17.43 2.16 -4.74
CA LEU A 350 -18.53 1.24 -4.46
C LEU A 350 -18.87 1.17 -2.97
N LEU A 351 -17.86 1.12 -2.10
CA LEU A 351 -18.08 1.02 -0.66
C LEU A 351 -18.73 2.29 -0.10
N VAL A 352 -18.27 3.46 -0.56
CA VAL A 352 -18.77 4.77 -0.10
C VAL A 352 -20.12 5.13 -0.69
N SER A 353 -20.44 4.63 -1.90
CA SER A 353 -21.76 4.81 -2.47
C SER A 353 -22.76 3.92 -1.73
N ASP A 354 -23.83 4.50 -1.18
CA ASP A 354 -24.91 3.77 -0.49
C ASP A 354 -25.75 2.86 -1.41
N SER A 355 -25.22 2.44 -2.57
CA SER A 355 -25.90 1.54 -3.49
C SER A 355 -26.05 0.16 -2.85
N PRO A 356 -27.26 -0.27 -2.46
CA PRO A 356 -27.49 -1.59 -1.87
C PRO A 356 -27.32 -2.71 -2.90
N SER A 357 -27.37 -2.37 -4.19
CA SER A 357 -27.68 -3.28 -5.29
C SER A 357 -26.63 -4.36 -5.58
N ILE A 358 -25.35 -4.18 -5.24
CA ILE A 358 -24.33 -5.22 -5.44
C ILE A 358 -24.32 -6.25 -4.30
N PHE A 359 -24.64 -5.82 -3.08
CA PHE A 359 -24.56 -6.68 -1.89
C PHE A 359 -25.86 -7.43 -1.59
N GLU A 360 -26.96 -7.01 -2.19
CA GLU A 360 -28.30 -7.58 -1.96
C GLU A 360 -28.64 -8.90 -2.69
N PRO A 361 -28.10 -9.31 -3.87
CA PRO A 361 -28.69 -10.46 -4.56
C PRO A 361 -28.18 -11.85 -4.14
N ARG A 362 -27.14 -11.98 -3.31
CA ARG A 362 -26.45 -13.29 -3.11
C ARG A 362 -26.13 -13.68 -1.66
N VAL A 363 -26.45 -12.83 -0.68
CA VAL A 363 -26.11 -13.08 0.73
C VAL A 363 -27.42 -13.24 1.51
N SER A 364 -27.67 -14.42 2.06
CA SER A 364 -28.89 -14.73 2.81
C SER A 364 -28.94 -14.10 4.20
N SER A 365 -27.92 -13.33 4.60
CA SER A 365 -27.85 -12.65 5.90
C SER A 365 -27.34 -11.21 5.76
N THR A 366 -27.96 -10.28 6.50
CA THR A 366 -27.53 -8.88 6.60
C THR A 366 -26.21 -8.71 7.36
N HIS A 367 -25.80 -9.72 8.15
CA HIS A 367 -24.57 -9.68 8.94
C HIS A 367 -23.31 -9.93 8.09
N ASP A 368 -23.40 -10.76 7.05
CA ASP A 368 -22.25 -11.11 6.21
C ASP A 368 -21.86 -9.97 5.25
N SER A 369 -22.82 -9.15 4.79
CA SER A 369 -22.54 -8.05 3.87
C SER A 369 -21.80 -6.88 4.54
N THR A 370 -22.15 -6.53 5.78
CA THR A 370 -21.44 -5.51 6.55
C THR A 370 -20.02 -5.97 6.90
N PHE A 371 -19.86 -7.24 7.30
CA PHE A 371 -18.55 -7.81 7.60
C PHE A 371 -17.62 -7.77 6.38
N PHE A 372 -18.11 -8.18 5.21
CA PHE A 372 -17.33 -8.10 3.97
C PHE A 372 -16.96 -6.66 3.59
N ARG A 373 -17.92 -5.73 3.62
CA ARG A 373 -17.67 -4.31 3.34
C ARG A 373 -16.54 -3.77 4.21
N ASN A 374 -16.56 -4.11 5.49
CA ASN A 374 -15.54 -3.70 6.46
C ASN A 374 -14.16 -4.31 6.16
N GLN A 375 -14.10 -5.59 5.77
CA GLN A 375 -12.84 -6.23 5.38
C GLN A 375 -12.25 -5.62 4.12
N LEU A 376 -13.05 -5.44 3.06
CA LEU A 376 -12.59 -4.80 1.83
C LEU A 376 -12.09 -3.39 2.11
N LEU A 377 -12.84 -2.60 2.89
CA LEU A 377 -12.46 -1.25 3.25
C LEU A 377 -11.10 -1.21 3.94
N ARG A 378 -10.86 -2.10 4.91
CA ARG A 378 -9.56 -2.24 5.57
C ARG A 378 -8.44 -2.53 4.59
N ILE A 379 -8.64 -3.50 3.70
CA ILE A 379 -7.65 -3.90 2.70
C ILE A 379 -7.33 -2.72 1.77
N VAL A 380 -8.36 -2.08 1.23
CA VAL A 380 -8.23 -1.03 0.22
C VAL A 380 -7.63 0.24 0.82
N VAL A 381 -8.09 0.70 1.98
CA VAL A 381 -7.54 1.90 2.62
C VAL A 381 -6.09 1.69 3.04
N HIS A 382 -5.73 0.50 3.53
CA HIS A 382 -4.35 0.18 3.83
C HIS A 382 -3.49 0.10 2.55
N ALA A 383 -3.99 -0.51 1.48
CA ALA A 383 -3.30 -0.57 0.19
C ALA A 383 -3.10 0.83 -0.43
N LEU A 384 -4.08 1.72 -0.32
CA LEU A 384 -3.98 3.12 -0.72
C LEU A 384 -2.96 3.88 0.14
N ASN A 385 -2.97 3.69 1.46
CA ASN A 385 -1.94 4.29 2.31
C ASN A 385 -0.53 3.81 1.87
N LYS A 386 -0.36 2.51 1.64
CA LYS A 386 0.91 1.95 1.15
C LYS A 386 1.30 2.50 -0.24
N SER A 387 0.35 2.68 -1.16
CA SER A 387 0.63 3.19 -2.52
C SER A 387 1.05 4.66 -2.52
N VAL A 388 0.51 5.45 -1.59
CA VAL A 388 0.97 6.82 -1.33
C VAL A 388 2.39 6.83 -0.77
N HIS A 389 2.86 5.75 -0.13
CA HIS A 389 4.18 5.67 0.51
C HIS A 389 5.11 4.59 -0.07
N PRO A 390 5.59 4.75 -1.33
CA PRO A 390 6.44 3.73 -1.94
C PRO A 390 7.81 3.62 -1.25
N PRO A 391 8.39 2.41 -1.18
CA PRO A 391 9.74 2.19 -0.66
C PRO A 391 10.79 2.73 -1.64
N ALA A 392 11.26 3.95 -1.36
CA ALA A 392 12.42 4.65 -1.95
C ALA A 392 12.30 5.30 -3.36
N MET A 393 12.67 6.59 -3.41
CA MET A 393 13.07 7.42 -4.58
C MET A 393 12.14 7.53 -5.81
N SER A 394 10.88 7.09 -5.78
CA SER A 394 9.90 7.58 -6.75
C SER A 394 9.17 8.81 -6.20
N LEU A 395 9.35 9.95 -6.86
CA LEU A 395 8.45 11.09 -6.70
C LEU A 395 7.11 10.67 -7.30
N LEU A 396 6.24 10.06 -6.50
CA LEU A 396 4.85 9.90 -6.93
C LEU A 396 4.25 11.31 -7.04
N LYS A 397 3.71 11.64 -8.22
CA LYS A 397 2.89 12.84 -8.39
C LYS A 397 1.69 12.72 -7.45
N PHE A 398 1.32 13.82 -6.81
CA PHE A 398 0.08 13.91 -6.06
C PHE A 398 -1.10 13.39 -6.90
N ASP A 399 -1.99 12.66 -6.25
CA ASP A 399 -3.09 11.98 -6.89
C ASP A 399 -4.44 12.50 -6.35
N PRO A 400 -5.11 13.41 -7.08
CA PRO A 400 -6.36 14.01 -6.63
C PRO A 400 -7.49 12.97 -6.47
N GLU A 401 -7.49 11.91 -7.27
CA GLU A 401 -8.54 10.89 -7.23
C GLU A 401 -8.44 10.01 -5.98
N ILE A 402 -7.22 9.64 -5.59
CA ILE A 402 -7.00 8.95 -4.30
C ILE A 402 -7.44 9.85 -3.14
N PHE A 403 -7.09 11.14 -3.20
CA PHE A 403 -7.51 12.08 -2.16
C PHE A 403 -9.05 12.16 -2.08
N LYS A 404 -9.74 12.34 -3.20
CA LYS A 404 -11.22 12.39 -3.26
C LYS A 404 -11.87 11.12 -2.74
N ALA A 405 -11.34 9.95 -3.09
CA ALA A 405 -11.86 8.67 -2.60
C ALA A 405 -11.71 8.52 -1.09
N ILE A 406 -10.54 8.88 -0.54
CA ILE A 406 -10.30 8.86 0.91
C ILE A 406 -11.14 9.91 1.63
N ALA A 407 -11.23 11.14 1.11
CA ALA A 407 -12.06 12.20 1.68
C ALA A 407 -13.54 11.81 1.70
N SER A 408 -14.04 11.23 0.60
CA SER A 408 -15.42 10.72 0.53
C SER A 408 -15.67 9.61 1.56
N TYR A 409 -14.70 8.72 1.78
CA TYR A 409 -14.78 7.72 2.85
C TYR A 409 -14.82 8.36 4.23
N VAL A 410 -13.93 9.32 4.53
CA VAL A 410 -13.94 10.03 5.82
C VAL A 410 -15.27 10.79 6.03
N ALA A 411 -15.87 11.28 4.96
CA ALA A 411 -17.15 11.99 4.98
C ALA A 411 -18.38 11.08 5.13
N SER A 412 -18.25 9.76 5.00
CA SER A 412 -19.38 8.82 4.99
C SER A 412 -19.67 8.23 6.37
N ASP A 413 -20.87 7.66 6.51
CA ASP A 413 -21.32 7.02 7.75
C ASP A 413 -20.51 5.74 8.09
N LEU A 414 -19.85 5.14 7.09
CA LEU A 414 -18.95 4.00 7.29
C LEU A 414 -17.71 4.35 8.13
N PHE A 415 -17.35 5.63 8.21
CA PHE A 415 -16.21 6.09 8.99
C PHE A 415 -16.50 6.14 10.50
N THR A 416 -17.76 6.37 10.88
CA THR A 416 -18.19 6.52 12.29
C THR A 416 -18.78 5.24 12.88
N TYR A 417 -19.01 4.21 12.06
CA TYR A 417 -19.52 2.91 12.48
C TYR A 417 -18.44 2.08 13.23
N SER A 418 -17.89 2.62 14.32
CA SER A 418 -16.67 2.14 15.00
C SER A 418 -16.90 1.10 16.10
N HIS A 419 -18.06 0.43 16.16
CA HIS A 419 -18.33 -0.57 17.19
C HIS A 419 -17.47 -1.85 17.10
N PHE A 420 -16.64 -1.98 16.06
CA PHE A 420 -15.73 -3.11 15.87
C PHE A 420 -14.27 -2.65 15.94
N ARG A 421 -13.49 -3.26 16.84
CA ARG A 421 -12.02 -3.06 16.93
C ARG A 421 -11.29 -3.22 15.60
N ASP A 422 -11.88 -4.00 14.68
CA ASP A 422 -11.31 -4.24 13.35
C ASP A 422 -11.37 -3.01 12.41
N LEU A 423 -12.28 -2.04 12.65
CA LEU A 423 -12.39 -0.80 11.86
C LEU A 423 -11.39 0.29 12.29
N GLU A 424 -10.81 0.18 13.48
CA GLU A 424 -9.81 1.13 13.97
C GLU A 424 -8.61 1.21 13.01
N CYS A 425 -8.28 0.10 12.34
CA CYS A 425 -7.25 0.05 11.31
C CYS A 425 -7.58 0.94 10.11
N SER A 426 -8.78 0.87 9.54
CA SER A 426 -9.12 1.61 8.32
C SER A 426 -9.20 3.11 8.58
N ILE A 427 -9.77 3.53 9.70
CA ILE A 427 -9.90 4.94 10.10
C ILE A 427 -8.52 5.61 10.19
N VAL A 428 -7.60 4.99 10.93
CA VAL A 428 -6.25 5.52 11.12
C VAL A 428 -5.51 5.57 9.77
N HIS A 429 -5.57 4.50 8.97
CA HIS A 429 -4.93 4.47 7.67
C HIS A 429 -5.49 5.53 6.70
N ALA A 430 -6.80 5.82 6.74
CA ALA A 430 -7.42 6.86 5.91
C ALA A 430 -6.92 8.25 6.29
N LEU A 431 -6.91 8.60 7.58
CA LEU A 431 -6.46 9.91 8.05
C LEU A 431 -4.96 10.12 7.78
N VAL A 432 -4.15 9.08 7.98
CA VAL A 432 -2.70 9.10 7.66
C VAL A 432 -2.46 9.28 6.16
N CYS A 433 -3.24 8.58 5.32
CA CYS A 433 -3.19 8.71 3.87
C CYS A 433 -3.53 10.16 3.45
N MET A 434 -4.63 10.71 3.97
CA MET A 434 -5.07 12.07 3.69
C MET A 434 -4.03 13.12 4.11
N ALA A 435 -3.49 13.02 5.33
CA ALA A 435 -2.46 13.94 5.82
C ALA A 435 -1.18 13.86 4.99
N SER A 436 -0.79 12.66 4.56
CA SER A 436 0.41 12.45 3.75
C SER A 436 0.28 13.04 2.35
N LEU A 437 -0.92 12.95 1.75
CA LEU A 437 -1.21 13.56 0.45
C LEU A 437 -1.15 15.09 0.54
N ILE A 438 -1.76 15.70 1.57
CA ILE A 438 -1.74 17.15 1.77
C ILE A 438 -0.31 17.65 2.03
N HIS A 439 0.46 16.95 2.88
CA HIS A 439 1.81 17.38 3.24
C HIS A 439 2.79 17.37 2.06
N ARG A 440 2.67 16.40 1.16
CA ARG A 440 3.64 16.20 0.08
C ARG A 440 3.55 17.22 -1.05
N GLU A 441 2.37 17.82 -1.25
CA GLU A 441 2.10 18.61 -2.44
C GLU A 441 1.97 20.10 -2.13
N PRO A 442 3.01 20.92 -2.38
CA PRO A 442 2.97 22.36 -2.13
C PRO A 442 1.91 23.09 -2.97
N HIS A 443 1.42 22.47 -4.05
CA HIS A 443 0.33 22.99 -4.89
C HIS A 443 -1.00 22.26 -4.70
N PHE A 444 -1.20 21.61 -3.54
CA PHE A 444 -2.41 20.83 -3.23
C PHE A 444 -3.70 21.57 -3.59
N ASP A 445 -3.82 22.85 -3.23
CA ASP A 445 -5.03 23.66 -3.48
C ASP A 445 -5.39 23.86 -4.95
N ILE A 446 -4.40 23.76 -5.85
CA ILE A 446 -4.62 23.88 -7.29
C ILE A 446 -5.11 22.55 -7.86
N LEU A 447 -4.67 21.43 -7.27
CA LEU A 447 -4.95 20.08 -7.75
C LEU A 447 -6.24 19.51 -7.16
N VAL A 448 -6.58 19.87 -5.92
CA VAL A 448 -7.87 19.59 -5.29
C VAL A 448 -8.38 20.91 -4.68
N PRO A 449 -9.28 21.61 -5.41
CA PRO A 449 -9.93 22.80 -4.88
C PRO A 449 -10.62 22.52 -3.54
N PRO A 450 -10.61 23.48 -2.60
CA PRO A 450 -11.25 23.33 -1.29
C PRO A 450 -12.69 22.82 -1.36
N GLU A 451 -13.44 23.24 -2.38
CA GLU A 451 -14.84 22.87 -2.59
C GLU A 451 -15.05 21.37 -2.81
N GLU A 452 -14.05 20.65 -3.31
CA GLU A 452 -14.15 19.22 -3.61
C GLU A 452 -14.09 18.32 -2.38
N TRP A 453 -13.64 18.84 -1.23
CA TRP A 453 -13.52 18.07 0.03
C TRP A 453 -14.01 18.82 1.26
N ALA A 454 -14.53 20.03 1.09
CA ALA A 454 -15.12 20.86 2.13
C ALA A 454 -16.53 20.38 2.54
N THR A 455 -16.66 19.12 2.96
CA THR A 455 -17.94 18.60 3.47
C THR A 455 -17.99 18.72 4.99
N LYS A 456 -19.16 19.13 5.50
CA LYS A 456 -19.39 19.23 6.96
C LYS A 456 -19.20 17.88 7.66
N SER A 457 -19.65 16.80 7.03
CA SER A 457 -19.53 15.43 7.57
C SER A 457 -18.08 14.99 7.72
N LEU A 458 -17.19 15.32 6.77
CA LEU A 458 -15.76 15.01 6.86
C LEU A 458 -15.13 15.58 8.13
N PHE A 459 -15.34 16.87 8.40
CA PHE A 459 -14.76 17.51 9.58
C PHE A 459 -15.42 17.03 10.88
N LEU A 460 -16.73 16.79 10.86
CA LEU A 460 -17.45 16.25 12.03
C LEU A 460 -16.90 14.86 12.40
N ASN A 461 -16.66 14.03 11.39
CA ASN A 461 -16.14 12.68 11.56
C ASN A 461 -14.69 12.67 12.07
N ILE A 462 -13.82 13.52 11.51
CA ILE A 462 -12.45 13.70 12.04
C ILE A 462 -12.50 14.11 13.52
N LEU A 463 -13.34 15.08 13.86
CA LEU A 463 -13.45 15.60 15.21
C LEU A 463 -14.02 14.58 16.20
N ASN A 464 -15.00 13.77 15.79
CA ASN A 464 -15.52 12.67 16.60
C ASN A 464 -14.44 11.64 16.92
N ILE A 465 -13.61 11.26 15.95
CA ILE A 465 -12.49 10.34 16.17
C ILE A 465 -11.44 10.96 17.10
N GLN A 466 -11.14 12.25 16.98
CA GLN A 466 -10.26 12.93 17.92
C GLN A 466 -10.80 12.86 19.35
N GLN A 467 -12.11 13.07 19.54
CA GLN A 467 -12.74 13.00 20.87
C GLN A 467 -12.66 11.58 21.47
N LEU A 468 -12.87 10.54 20.66
CA LEU A 468 -12.74 9.14 21.10
C LEU A 468 -11.29 8.77 21.45
N SER A 469 -10.32 9.33 20.71
CA SER A 469 -8.88 9.05 20.91
C SER A 469 -8.32 9.49 22.27
N TYR A 470 -9.02 10.37 23.00
CA TYR A 470 -8.62 10.75 24.36
C TYR A 470 -8.84 9.64 25.40
N HIS A 471 -9.74 8.71 25.11
CA HIS A 471 -10.11 7.65 26.06
C HIS A 471 -9.47 6.30 25.74
N GLU A 472 -8.98 6.11 24.51
CA GLU A 472 -8.46 4.83 24.02
C GLU A 472 -7.07 4.95 23.39
N ASN A 473 -6.14 4.10 23.83
CA ASN A 473 -4.81 3.99 23.22
C ASN A 473 -4.89 3.17 21.93
N PHE A 474 -4.89 3.84 20.77
CA PHE A 474 -4.83 3.17 19.47
C PHE A 474 -3.45 2.54 19.21
N SER A 475 -3.28 1.26 19.53
CA SER A 475 -2.07 0.49 19.18
C SER A 475 -1.78 0.47 17.66
N THR A 476 -2.83 0.65 16.85
CA THR A 476 -2.83 0.60 15.39
C THR A 476 -2.22 1.84 14.72
N TYR A 477 -2.02 2.93 15.48
CA TYR A 477 -1.41 4.16 14.98
C TYR A 477 0.01 3.91 14.44
N SER A 478 0.80 3.10 15.16
CA SER A 478 2.19 2.81 14.78
C SER A 478 2.30 2.07 13.44
N SER A 479 1.33 1.22 13.07
CA SER A 479 1.38 0.49 11.79
C SER A 479 1.00 1.36 10.61
N ALA A 480 0.06 2.29 10.78
CA ALA A 480 -0.37 3.20 9.72
C ALA A 480 0.71 4.24 9.39
N VAL A 481 1.35 4.77 10.43
CA VAL A 481 2.33 5.85 10.31
C VAL A 481 3.73 5.34 9.93
N LYS A 482 3.97 4.02 10.03
CA LYS A 482 5.22 3.37 9.61
C LYS A 482 5.67 3.76 8.20
N PHE A 483 4.72 4.04 7.31
CA PHE A 483 4.99 4.39 5.92
C PHE A 483 5.37 5.86 5.70
N SER A 484 5.17 6.73 6.70
CA SER A 484 5.40 8.18 6.62
C SER A 484 6.38 8.65 7.69
N PRO A 485 7.69 8.78 7.37
CA PRO A 485 8.70 9.26 8.32
C PRO A 485 8.37 10.65 8.87
N PHE A 486 7.73 11.51 8.07
CA PHE A 486 7.27 12.82 8.52
C PHE A 486 6.22 12.69 9.62
N LEU A 487 5.12 11.97 9.35
CA LEU A 487 4.04 11.82 10.33
C LEU A 487 4.54 11.06 11.58
N GLN A 488 5.45 10.09 11.41
CA GLN A 488 6.03 9.35 12.54
C GLN A 488 6.83 10.24 13.48
N LYS A 489 7.52 11.25 12.93
CA LYS A 489 8.34 12.17 13.70
C LYS A 489 7.51 13.29 14.34
N HIS A 490 6.44 13.75 13.68
CA HIS A 490 5.72 14.95 14.08
C HIS A 490 4.42 14.67 14.84
N PHE A 491 3.81 13.50 14.66
CA PHE A 491 2.51 13.19 15.26
C PHE A 491 2.61 11.92 16.11
N GLY A 492 2.46 12.08 17.43
CA GLY A 492 2.51 10.96 18.38
C GLY A 492 1.20 10.20 18.57
N ASN A 493 0.07 10.75 18.11
CA ASN A 493 -1.27 10.18 18.31
C ASN A 493 -2.26 10.71 17.24
N MET A 494 -3.49 10.19 17.27
CA MET A 494 -4.58 10.58 16.37
C MET A 494 -5.09 12.01 16.60
N GLU A 495 -5.05 12.50 17.83
CA GLU A 495 -5.43 13.87 18.17
C GLU A 495 -4.61 14.88 17.35
N HIS A 496 -3.28 14.76 17.38
CA HIS A 496 -2.40 15.66 16.64
C HIS A 496 -2.61 15.57 15.13
N LEU A 497 -2.86 14.37 14.61
CA LEU A 497 -3.13 14.17 13.19
C LEU A 497 -4.41 14.91 12.74
N GLY A 498 -5.49 14.81 13.52
CA GLY A 498 -6.71 15.56 13.22
C GLY A 498 -6.50 17.07 13.33
N ILE A 499 -5.71 17.55 14.29
CA ILE A 499 -5.42 18.99 14.45
C ILE A 499 -4.63 19.51 13.26
N PHE A 500 -3.69 18.72 12.73
CA PHE A 500 -3.01 19.03 11.48
C PHE A 500 -3.99 19.16 10.31
N LEU A 501 -4.91 18.19 10.14
CA LEU A 501 -5.92 18.23 9.06
C LEU A 501 -6.83 19.47 9.17
N PHE A 502 -7.31 19.78 10.38
CA PHE A 502 -8.05 21.01 10.65
C PHE A 502 -7.21 22.27 10.36
N GLY A 503 -5.95 22.31 10.79
CA GLY A 503 -5.02 23.39 10.49
C GLY A 503 -4.86 23.66 9.00
N GLN A 504 -4.70 22.59 8.22
CA GLN A 504 -4.63 22.69 6.76
C GLN A 504 -5.93 23.27 6.21
N ALA A 505 -7.10 22.73 6.58
CA ALA A 505 -8.40 23.23 6.13
C ALA A 505 -8.63 24.70 6.49
N PHE A 506 -8.31 25.08 7.73
CA PHE A 506 -8.40 26.45 8.20
C PHE A 506 -7.52 27.39 7.39
N SER A 507 -6.26 27.02 7.12
CA SER A 507 -5.31 27.86 6.38
C SER A 507 -5.78 28.21 4.96
N LYS A 508 -6.70 27.39 4.42
CA LYS A 508 -7.35 27.56 3.12
C LYS A 508 -8.69 28.32 3.20
N GLY A 509 -9.22 28.52 4.40
CA GLY A 509 -10.49 29.22 4.62
C GLY A 509 -11.71 28.35 4.36
N ILE A 510 -11.62 27.02 4.57
CA ILE A 510 -12.76 26.11 4.42
C ILE A 510 -13.79 26.35 5.52
N LEU A 511 -14.93 26.95 5.15
CA LEU A 511 -15.99 27.36 6.08
C LEU A 511 -16.52 26.20 6.92
N GLN A 512 -16.70 25.03 6.31
CA GLN A 512 -17.25 23.84 6.98
C GLN A 512 -16.36 23.36 8.14
N ALA A 513 -15.04 23.55 8.04
CA ALA A 513 -14.12 23.23 9.13
C ALA A 513 -14.30 24.19 10.31
N TYR A 514 -14.53 25.47 10.02
CA TYR A 514 -14.80 26.51 11.01
C TYR A 514 -16.14 26.28 11.72
N ASP A 515 -17.20 26.01 10.96
CA ASP A 515 -18.54 25.74 11.49
C ASP A 515 -18.54 24.53 12.43
N VAL A 516 -17.97 23.40 12.00
CA VAL A 516 -17.90 22.17 12.82
C VAL A 516 -17.08 22.40 14.08
N PHE A 517 -15.94 23.09 13.95
CA PHE A 517 -15.09 23.39 15.10
C PHE A 517 -15.83 24.28 16.12
N TRP A 518 -16.59 25.26 15.64
CA TRP A 518 -17.43 26.12 16.49
C TRP A 518 -18.59 25.38 17.16
N GLU A 519 -19.37 24.59 16.42
CA GLU A 519 -20.50 23.80 16.93
C GLU A 519 -20.09 22.88 18.09
N GLN A 520 -18.81 22.48 18.11
CA GLN A 520 -18.22 21.62 19.11
C GLN A 520 -17.46 22.40 20.20
N GLY A 521 -17.75 23.69 20.37
CA GLY A 521 -17.23 24.51 21.47
C GLY A 521 -15.98 25.33 21.14
N GLY A 522 -15.51 25.32 19.88
CA GLY A 522 -14.48 26.22 19.37
C GLY A 522 -13.15 26.16 20.11
N LEU A 523 -12.46 27.30 20.14
CA LEU A 523 -11.23 27.49 20.91
C LEU A 523 -11.50 27.40 22.41
N MET A 524 -12.72 27.71 22.85
CA MET A 524 -13.11 27.63 24.26
C MET A 524 -12.97 26.21 24.81
N ARG A 525 -13.48 25.20 24.11
CA ARG A 525 -13.35 23.79 24.55
C ARG A 525 -11.88 23.38 24.62
N THR A 526 -11.05 23.84 23.69
CA THR A 526 -9.60 23.59 23.73
C THR A 526 -8.94 24.29 24.92
N ALA A 527 -9.37 25.52 25.24
CA ALA A 527 -8.85 26.31 26.35
C ALA A 527 -9.27 25.76 27.73
N ASP A 528 -10.50 25.25 27.86
CA ASP A 528 -11.03 24.61 29.07
C ASP A 528 -10.27 23.33 29.44
N ARG A 529 -9.68 22.67 28.45
CA ARG A 529 -8.84 21.49 28.67
C ARG A 529 -7.45 21.86 29.20
N GLU A 530 -7.14 23.16 29.33
CA GLU A 530 -5.87 23.74 29.79
C GLU A 530 -4.62 23.13 29.12
N TYR A 531 -4.81 22.47 27.96
CA TYR A 531 -3.83 21.65 27.27
C TYR A 531 -3.84 21.97 25.78
N LEU A 532 -2.78 22.63 25.33
CA LEU A 532 -2.42 22.74 23.93
C LEU A 532 -0.99 22.20 23.81
N HIS A 533 -0.87 20.94 23.38
CA HIS A 533 0.40 20.32 23.04
C HIS A 533 1.13 21.19 21.97
N PRO A 534 2.49 21.21 21.90
CA PRO A 534 3.21 22.04 20.93
C PRO A 534 2.77 21.85 19.48
N ASN A 535 2.35 20.63 19.12
CA ASN A 535 1.82 20.30 17.80
C ASN A 535 0.45 20.96 17.49
N VAL A 536 -0.30 21.37 18.51
CA VAL A 536 -1.57 22.08 18.34
C VAL A 536 -1.34 23.49 17.81
N LEU A 537 -0.16 24.08 18.01
CA LEU A 537 0.20 25.38 17.45
C LEU A 537 0.23 25.38 15.93
N GLU A 538 0.58 24.27 15.27
CA GLU A 538 0.54 24.20 13.81
C GLU A 538 -0.91 24.30 13.29
N GLY A 539 -1.84 23.58 13.96
CA GLY A 539 -3.27 23.68 13.70
C GLY A 539 -3.82 25.09 13.95
N PHE A 540 -3.44 25.67 15.09
CA PHE A 540 -3.81 27.02 15.48
C PHE A 540 -3.23 28.08 14.52
N TRP A 541 -2.02 27.89 14.02
CA TRP A 541 -1.44 28.78 13.01
C TRP A 541 -2.25 28.76 11.71
N GLY A 542 -2.70 27.57 11.29
CA GLY A 542 -3.64 27.42 10.18
C GLY A 542 -4.96 28.15 10.41
N TYR A 543 -5.53 28.01 11.63
CA TYR A 543 -6.71 28.74 12.09
C TYR A 543 -6.58 30.25 11.98
N LEU A 544 -5.53 30.82 12.57
CA LEU A 544 -5.28 32.26 12.48
C LEU A 544 -5.09 32.69 11.02
N THR A 545 -4.30 31.94 10.25
CA THR A 545 -3.99 32.25 8.84
C THR A 545 -5.25 32.35 8.00
N GLY A 546 -6.18 31.41 8.18
CA GLY A 546 -7.46 31.45 7.48
C GLY A 546 -8.33 32.62 7.88
N LEU A 547 -8.47 32.89 9.19
CA LEU A 547 -9.23 34.05 9.67
C LEU A 547 -8.70 35.37 9.13
N SER A 548 -7.38 35.57 9.18
CA SER A 548 -6.74 36.78 8.65
C SER A 548 -6.99 36.94 7.14
N LYS A 549 -6.87 35.86 6.36
CA LYS A 549 -7.19 35.88 4.93
C LYS A 549 -8.66 36.18 4.66
N ALA A 550 -9.57 35.61 5.46
CA ALA A 550 -11.00 35.87 5.34
C ALA A 550 -11.31 37.35 5.59
N MET A 551 -10.75 37.94 6.65
CA MET A 551 -10.90 39.36 6.96
C MET A 551 -10.39 40.30 5.87
N LYS A 552 -9.29 39.94 5.18
CA LYS A 552 -8.76 40.74 4.06
C LYS A 552 -9.67 40.74 2.83
N LYS A 553 -10.47 39.69 2.63
CA LYS A 553 -11.42 39.61 1.50
C LYS A 553 -12.66 40.47 1.72
N THR A 554 -13.09 40.67 2.97
CA THR A 554 -14.34 41.37 3.33
C THR A 554 -14.21 42.91 3.38
N GLY A 555 -13.26 43.49 2.63
CA GLY A 555 -12.80 44.88 2.76
C GLY A 555 -13.89 45.93 3.07
N ASN A 556 -13.60 46.76 4.08
CA ASN A 556 -14.30 47.99 4.50
C ASN A 556 -15.80 47.90 4.88
N GLN A 557 -16.42 46.73 4.88
CA GLN A 557 -17.70 46.53 5.56
C GLN A 557 -17.43 45.83 6.89
N SER A 558 -17.91 46.40 8.00
CA SER A 558 -17.87 45.71 9.29
C SER A 558 -18.55 44.35 9.12
N PRO A 559 -17.88 43.23 9.39
CA PRO A 559 -18.49 41.91 9.23
C PRO A 559 -19.76 41.87 10.09
N ASP A 560 -20.88 41.56 9.44
CA ASP A 560 -22.14 41.31 10.12
C ASP A 560 -21.91 40.22 11.19
N PRO A 561 -22.24 40.45 12.47
CA PRO A 561 -22.03 39.46 13.53
C PRO A 561 -22.69 38.10 13.25
N GLU A 562 -23.68 38.02 12.35
CA GLU A 562 -24.30 36.75 11.94
C GLU A 562 -23.52 35.98 10.85
N MET A 563 -22.53 36.58 10.18
CA MET A 563 -21.70 35.91 9.15
C MET A 563 -20.33 35.46 9.66
N PHE A 564 -19.80 34.38 9.08
CA PHE A 564 -18.38 34.06 9.12
C PHE A 564 -17.57 35.27 8.59
N PRO A 565 -16.60 35.85 9.34
CA PRO A 565 -15.85 35.33 10.51
C PRO A 565 -16.23 35.88 11.92
N GLY A 566 -17.37 36.55 12.10
CA GLY A 566 -17.72 37.28 13.34
C GLY A 566 -17.66 36.47 14.64
N TRP A 567 -18.26 35.27 14.66
CA TRP A 567 -18.30 34.40 15.84
C TRP A 567 -16.91 33.91 16.27
N HIS A 568 -16.04 33.59 15.31
CA HIS A 568 -14.68 33.16 15.58
C HIS A 568 -13.80 34.27 16.15
N ILE A 569 -14.05 35.52 15.73
CA ILE A 569 -13.40 36.67 16.34
C ILE A 569 -13.82 36.78 17.81
N GLN A 570 -15.12 36.66 18.13
CA GLN A 570 -15.57 36.71 19.52
C GLN A 570 -14.96 35.60 20.39
N ASP A 571 -14.83 34.38 19.85
CA ASP A 571 -14.23 33.26 20.59
C ASP A 571 -12.73 33.44 20.83
N LEU A 572 -12.00 33.94 19.82
CA LEU A 572 -10.58 34.27 19.93
C LEU A 572 -10.32 35.38 20.97
N HIS A 573 -11.22 36.35 21.08
CA HIS A 573 -11.12 37.48 22.02
C HIS A 573 -11.69 37.15 23.40
N ARG A 574 -11.38 35.95 23.93
CA ARG A 574 -11.68 35.55 25.30
C ARG A 574 -10.39 35.40 26.10
N ALA A 575 -10.37 35.90 27.34
CA ALA A 575 -9.18 35.84 28.19
C ALA A 575 -8.66 34.41 28.41
N VAL A 576 -9.56 33.44 28.61
CA VAL A 576 -9.20 32.01 28.77
C VAL A 576 -8.48 31.45 27.53
N VAL A 577 -8.92 31.84 26.34
CA VAL A 577 -8.34 31.40 25.05
C VAL A 577 -6.95 32.01 24.86
N ILE A 578 -6.82 33.33 25.05
CA ILE A 578 -5.52 34.03 24.96
C ILE A 578 -4.53 33.47 25.99
N ARG A 579 -4.98 33.20 27.23
CA ARG A 579 -4.15 32.57 28.26
C ARG A 579 -3.58 31.23 27.79
N CYS A 580 -4.42 30.38 27.20
CA CYS A 580 -4.01 29.08 26.69
C CYS A 580 -3.06 29.19 25.50
N ILE A 581 -3.27 30.15 24.59
CA ILE A 581 -2.33 30.45 23.50
C ILE A 581 -0.97 30.86 24.05
N CYS A 582 -0.93 31.75 25.06
CA CYS A 582 0.33 32.14 25.71
C CYS A 582 1.06 30.93 26.30
N ALA A 583 0.35 30.07 27.04
CA ALA A 583 0.92 28.85 27.61
C ALA A 583 1.49 27.91 26.52
N SER A 584 0.77 27.76 25.40
CA SER A 584 1.19 26.95 24.25
C SER A 584 2.49 27.45 23.65
N ILE A 585 2.58 28.77 23.45
CA ILE A 585 3.76 29.41 22.85
C ILE A 585 4.98 29.19 23.75
N VAL A 586 4.85 29.43 25.07
CA VAL A 586 5.95 29.15 26.04
C VAL A 586 6.42 27.70 25.93
N HIS A 587 5.48 26.76 25.89
CA HIS A 587 5.80 25.34 25.89
C HIS A 587 6.50 24.86 24.60
N SER A 588 6.20 25.49 23.46
CA SER A 588 6.72 25.07 22.16
C SER A 588 8.11 25.57 21.79
N GLY A 589 8.61 26.62 22.45
CA GLY A 589 9.84 27.30 22.05
C GLY A 589 9.78 27.96 20.65
N THR A 590 8.59 28.12 20.05
CA THR A 590 8.45 28.77 18.74
C THR A 590 8.72 30.27 18.81
N PRO A 591 9.12 30.91 17.69
CA PRO A 591 9.34 32.35 17.66
C PRO A 591 8.07 33.13 18.08
N LEU A 592 8.17 33.85 19.19
CA LEU A 592 7.03 34.54 19.83
C LEU A 592 6.38 35.59 18.92
N ARG A 593 7.21 36.45 18.31
CA ARG A 593 6.74 37.66 17.61
C ARG A 593 5.89 37.38 16.36
N PRO A 594 6.23 36.45 15.46
CA PRO A 594 5.38 36.16 14.29
C PRO A 594 3.97 35.74 14.68
N ILE A 595 3.83 34.88 15.68
CA ILE A 595 2.51 34.38 16.12
C ILE A 595 1.68 35.50 16.73
N LEU A 596 2.28 36.24 17.66
CA LEU A 596 1.60 37.32 18.38
C LEU A 596 1.29 38.52 17.49
N SER A 597 2.19 38.86 16.55
CA SER A 597 1.95 39.91 15.57
C SER A 597 0.79 39.55 14.65
N PHE A 598 0.69 38.28 14.28
CA PHE A 598 -0.38 37.81 13.40
C PHE A 598 -1.72 37.76 14.14
N LEU A 599 -1.73 37.27 15.38
CA LEU A 599 -2.89 37.33 16.28
C LEU A 599 -3.37 38.76 16.49
N ALA A 600 -2.46 39.69 16.79
CA ALA A 600 -2.77 41.11 16.98
C ALA A 600 -3.32 41.80 15.71
N SER A 601 -3.04 41.25 14.52
CA SER A 601 -3.58 41.78 13.26
C SER A 601 -5.05 41.43 13.02
N ILE A 602 -5.61 40.46 13.76
CA ILE A 602 -7.00 40.03 13.66
C ILE A 602 -7.83 40.92 14.57
N ALA A 603 -8.67 41.78 13.98
CA ALA A 603 -9.51 42.75 14.69
C ALA A 603 -8.74 43.56 15.76
N PRO A 604 -7.69 44.33 15.38
CA PRO A 604 -6.82 45.05 16.32
C PRO A 604 -7.58 46.06 17.19
N HIS A 605 -8.72 46.57 16.72
CA HIS A 605 -9.58 47.52 17.41
C HIS A 605 -10.73 46.85 18.20
N HIS A 606 -10.72 45.53 18.38
CA HIS A 606 -11.74 44.84 19.16
C HIS A 606 -11.75 45.34 20.63
N PRO A 607 -12.92 45.69 21.20
CA PRO A 607 -13.01 46.34 22.50
C PRO A 607 -12.52 45.45 23.66
N GLU A 608 -12.63 44.12 23.54
CA GLU A 608 -12.22 43.19 24.59
C GLU A 608 -10.70 43.13 24.81
N TRP A 609 -9.86 43.59 23.87
CA TRP A 609 -8.40 43.46 24.01
C TRP A 609 -7.86 44.09 25.29
N SER A 610 -8.32 45.28 25.65
CA SER A 610 -7.88 45.95 26.89
C SER A 610 -8.29 45.13 28.12
N ARG A 611 -9.55 44.67 28.14
CA ARG A 611 -10.06 43.82 29.23
C ARG A 611 -9.31 42.51 29.34
N ILE A 612 -8.98 41.86 28.22
CA ILE A 612 -8.20 40.62 28.20
C ILE A 612 -6.82 40.84 28.81
N LEU A 613 -6.10 41.87 28.37
CA LEU A 613 -4.76 42.17 28.91
C LEU A 613 -4.82 42.47 30.42
N ASP A 614 -5.83 43.22 30.87
CA ASP A 614 -6.05 43.47 32.30
C ASP A 614 -6.36 42.18 33.07
N THR A 615 -7.21 41.32 32.51
CA THR A 615 -7.59 40.02 33.11
C THR A 615 -6.38 39.11 33.26
N LEU A 616 -5.52 39.01 32.24
CA LEU A 616 -4.34 38.14 32.25
C LEU A 616 -3.27 38.63 33.24
N ASN A 617 -3.15 39.94 33.42
CA ASN A 617 -2.18 40.57 34.33
C ASN A 617 -2.71 40.72 35.76
N SER A 618 -4.02 40.68 35.98
CA SER A 618 -4.63 40.78 37.30
C SER A 618 -4.36 39.52 38.12
N PRO A 619 -3.74 39.59 39.30
CA PRO A 619 -3.50 38.42 40.14
C PRO A 619 -4.80 37.84 40.73
N ASP A 620 -5.85 38.65 40.83
CA ASP A 620 -7.12 38.28 41.48
C ASP A 620 -8.13 37.67 40.51
N ASP A 621 -7.94 37.80 39.20
CA ASP A 621 -8.84 37.21 38.22
C ASP A 621 -8.67 35.68 38.12
N LYS A 622 -9.75 34.95 37.83
CA LYS A 622 -9.71 33.48 37.66
C LYS A 622 -8.92 33.06 36.41
N TYR A 623 -8.83 33.92 35.40
CA TYR A 623 -8.05 33.73 34.17
C TYR A 623 -6.70 34.44 34.23
N SER A 624 -6.22 34.81 35.41
CA SER A 624 -4.84 35.29 35.57
C SER A 624 -3.82 34.25 35.08
N ILE A 625 -2.68 34.72 34.56
CA ILE A 625 -1.50 33.86 34.34
C ILE A 625 -1.05 33.24 35.67
N GLU A 626 -1.21 33.94 36.80
CA GLU A 626 -0.81 33.43 38.10
C GLU A 626 -1.61 32.23 38.57
N LYS A 627 -2.84 32.10 38.09
CA LYS A 627 -3.73 30.98 38.43
C LYS A 627 -3.70 29.88 37.39
N TYR A 628 -2.87 29.99 36.34
CA TYR A 628 -2.73 28.95 35.34
C TYR A 628 -2.04 27.72 35.94
N ASN A 629 -2.65 26.55 35.72
CA ASN A 629 -2.11 25.29 36.22
C ASN A 629 -1.56 24.47 35.05
N PHE A 630 -0.25 24.21 35.05
CA PHE A 630 0.36 23.36 34.04
C PHE A 630 0.04 21.90 34.35
N HIS A 631 -0.60 21.21 33.41
CA HIS A 631 -0.97 19.79 33.57
C HIS A 631 0.22 18.83 33.60
N TRP A 632 1.36 19.21 33.02
CA TRP A 632 2.59 18.44 33.04
C TRP A 632 3.40 18.86 34.27
N TYR A 633 3.09 18.30 35.44
CA TYR A 633 3.68 18.63 36.76
C TYR A 633 5.15 19.13 36.71
N PRO A 634 5.39 20.44 36.48
CA PRO A 634 6.74 20.96 36.38
C PRO A 634 7.29 21.11 37.80
N SER A 635 8.61 21.19 37.95
CA SER A 635 9.16 21.56 39.25
C SER A 635 8.63 22.94 39.67
N PRO A 636 8.55 23.24 40.98
CA PRO A 636 8.11 24.56 41.44
C PRO A 636 8.88 25.72 40.81
N ASP A 637 10.20 25.56 40.65
CA ASP A 637 11.08 26.57 40.04
C ASP A 637 10.79 26.74 38.53
N ASP A 638 10.53 25.64 37.82
CA ASP A 638 10.13 25.69 36.40
C ASP A 638 8.75 26.35 36.24
N LYS A 639 7.83 26.13 37.18
CA LYS A 639 6.48 26.72 37.15
C LYS A 639 6.53 28.25 37.26
N GLU A 640 7.35 28.79 38.15
CA GLU A 640 7.61 30.23 38.27
C GLU A 640 8.21 30.80 36.98
N SER A 641 9.22 30.11 36.42
CA SER A 641 9.86 30.53 35.16
C SER A 641 8.87 30.56 33.99
N LEU A 642 8.05 29.52 33.83
CA LEU A 642 7.07 29.42 32.74
C LEU A 642 5.99 30.51 32.85
N LYS A 643 5.53 30.85 34.07
CA LYS A 643 4.59 31.95 34.28
C LYS A 643 5.22 33.30 33.94
N LYS A 644 6.49 33.50 34.28
CA LYS A 644 7.24 34.70 33.89
C LYS A 644 7.33 34.83 32.36
N ASP A 645 7.63 33.73 31.67
CA ASP A 645 7.66 33.70 30.20
C ASP A 645 6.27 34.01 29.61
N MET A 646 5.19 33.49 30.20
CA MET A 646 3.82 33.83 29.78
C MET A 646 3.51 35.32 29.96
N LYS A 647 3.96 35.96 31.06
CA LYS A 647 3.80 37.42 31.24
C LYS A 647 4.60 38.21 30.20
N ASP A 648 5.82 37.76 29.89
CA ASP A 648 6.64 38.36 28.84
C ASP A 648 5.95 38.25 27.47
N ILE A 649 5.29 37.13 27.18
CA ILE A 649 4.45 36.96 25.98
C ILE A 649 3.28 37.94 25.95
N VAL A 650 2.56 38.11 27.07
CA VAL A 650 1.44 39.07 27.15
C VAL A 650 1.93 40.50 26.91
N ARG A 651 3.11 40.87 27.43
CA ARG A 651 3.75 42.15 27.11
C ARG A 651 4.06 42.29 25.61
N ILE A 652 4.62 41.26 24.99
CA ILE A 652 4.91 41.28 23.54
C ILE A 652 3.61 41.37 22.73
N LEU A 653 2.53 40.72 23.17
CA LEU A 653 1.22 40.84 22.54
C LEU A 653 0.67 42.27 22.60
N ASP A 654 0.79 42.94 23.76
CA ASP A 654 0.42 44.36 23.90
C ASP A 654 1.24 45.27 22.97
N GLU A 655 2.55 45.04 22.85
CA GLU A 655 3.39 45.72 21.86
C GLU A 655 2.90 45.49 20.42
N CYS A 656 2.61 44.24 20.07
CA CYS A 656 2.10 43.87 18.75
C CYS A 656 0.73 44.53 18.46
N LEU A 657 -0.16 44.64 19.46
CA LEU A 657 -1.45 45.33 19.34
C LEU A 657 -1.29 46.83 19.14
N LYS A 658 -0.36 47.48 19.86
CA LYS A 658 -0.02 48.89 19.67
C LYS A 658 0.48 49.16 18.25
N VAL A 659 1.33 48.27 17.73
CA VAL A 659 1.81 48.34 16.34
C VAL A 659 0.64 48.13 15.38
N ALA A 660 -0.20 47.11 15.59
CA ALA A 660 -1.33 46.78 14.71
C ALA A 660 -2.37 47.92 14.62
N ARG A 661 -2.61 48.64 15.71
CA ARG A 661 -3.52 49.80 15.80
C ARG A 661 -2.96 51.10 15.20
N GLY A 662 -1.69 51.12 14.79
CA GLY A 662 -1.02 52.34 14.30
C GLY A 662 -1.52 52.80 12.92
N PRO A 663 -1.59 54.12 12.67
CA PRO A 663 -2.18 54.72 11.46
C PRO A 663 -1.46 54.40 10.13
N ASN A 664 -0.25 53.82 10.16
CA ASN A 664 0.55 53.52 8.97
C ASN A 664 0.42 52.07 8.45
N ASN A 665 -0.39 51.22 9.08
CA ASN A 665 -0.47 49.81 8.72
C ASN A 665 -1.36 49.47 7.52
N ASP A 666 -2.16 50.40 7.02
CA ASP A 666 -2.89 50.20 5.77
C ASP A 666 -1.96 50.08 4.55
N ILE A 667 -0.68 50.48 4.69
CA ILE A 667 0.30 50.51 3.60
C ILE A 667 1.32 49.35 3.69
N ASN A 668 1.54 48.76 4.87
CA ASN A 668 2.59 47.74 5.10
C ASN A 668 2.11 46.28 5.04
N GLN A 669 0.85 46.01 4.70
CA GLN A 669 0.32 44.63 4.60
C GLN A 669 0.94 43.78 3.46
N SER A 670 1.80 44.36 2.63
CA SER A 670 2.45 43.71 1.47
C SER A 670 3.73 42.92 1.79
N SER A 671 4.26 42.97 3.01
CA SER A 671 5.58 42.36 3.33
C SER A 671 5.54 40.96 3.99
N MET A 672 4.38 40.44 4.42
CA MET A 672 4.31 39.13 5.07
C MET A 672 4.23 37.95 4.09
N ARG A 673 5.38 37.59 3.48
CA ARG A 673 5.64 36.21 3.03
C ARG A 673 6.67 35.58 3.97
N CYS A 674 6.20 34.77 4.91
CA CYS A 674 7.05 33.84 5.66
C CYS A 674 6.35 32.49 5.70
N SER A 675 6.80 31.58 4.84
CA SER A 675 6.56 30.14 4.94
C SER A 675 7.52 29.57 6.00
N PRO A 676 7.07 28.81 7.00
CA PRO A 676 7.97 28.09 7.89
C PRO A 676 8.36 26.81 7.15
N HIS A 677 9.61 26.67 6.68
CA HIS A 677 10.31 25.40 6.43
C HIS A 677 11.76 25.72 6.00
N SER A 678 12.56 26.27 6.92
CA SER A 678 14.01 26.02 7.03
C SER A 678 14.64 26.96 8.08
N GLY A 679 14.66 26.54 9.34
CA GLY A 679 15.71 26.95 10.26
C GLY A 679 16.90 26.04 10.05
N SER A 680 17.96 26.52 9.40
CA SER A 680 19.32 26.05 9.66
C SER A 680 20.30 27.19 9.37
N PRO A 681 21.37 27.35 10.17
CA PRO A 681 22.08 28.61 10.34
C PRO A 681 23.03 28.89 9.18
N GLU A 682 23.16 30.16 8.77
CA GLU A 682 24.26 30.63 7.93
C GLU A 682 25.59 30.37 8.69
N ILE A 683 26.58 29.70 8.10
CA ILE A 683 27.56 30.31 7.18
C ILE A 683 28.09 29.25 6.17
N GLN A 684 28.13 29.66 4.89
CA GLN A 684 28.90 29.16 3.74
C GLN A 684 28.70 27.71 3.24
N HIS A 685 27.89 27.50 2.19
CA HIS A 685 28.40 27.45 0.80
C HIS A 685 27.28 27.29 -0.24
N GLU A 686 27.52 27.95 -1.37
CA GLU A 686 26.73 28.13 -2.58
C GLU A 686 25.91 26.95 -3.14
N SER A 687 24.76 27.36 -3.69
CA SER A 687 23.72 26.64 -4.40
C SER A 687 24.16 25.79 -5.60
N ARG A 688 23.54 24.60 -5.75
CA ARG A 688 23.52 23.82 -7.01
C ARG A 688 22.11 23.43 -7.50
N TRP A 689 21.12 24.32 -7.36
CA TRP A 689 19.80 24.21 -8.01
C TRP A 689 19.53 25.30 -9.08
N ARG A 690 20.55 26.08 -9.48
CA ARG A 690 20.47 27.03 -10.62
C ARG A 690 21.26 26.58 -11.85
N LYS A 691 21.02 25.35 -12.33
CA LYS A 691 21.58 24.90 -13.62
C LYS A 691 20.61 24.25 -14.61
N PHE A 692 19.30 24.50 -14.51
CA PHE A 692 18.35 24.04 -15.55
C PHE A 692 17.40 25.07 -16.15
N LEU A 693 17.58 26.37 -15.91
CA LEU A 693 16.95 27.42 -16.71
C LEU A 693 17.97 28.51 -17.06
N ARG A 694 18.81 28.23 -18.07
CA ARG A 694 19.45 29.28 -18.88
C ARG A 694 18.86 29.21 -20.28
N LYS A 695 17.92 30.12 -20.57
CA LYS A 695 17.75 30.63 -21.94
C LYS A 695 19.02 31.41 -22.32
N PRO A 696 19.51 31.32 -23.56
CA PRO A 696 20.71 32.02 -23.98
C PRO A 696 20.42 33.53 -24.08
N LYS A 697 21.38 34.34 -23.63
CA LYS A 697 21.36 35.80 -23.79
C LYS A 697 22.29 36.16 -24.94
N ASN A 698 21.73 36.87 -25.91
CA ASN A 698 22.41 37.45 -27.06
C ASN A 698 23.66 38.27 -26.68
N SER A 699 24.65 38.23 -27.56
CA SER A 699 25.62 39.31 -27.77
C SER A 699 25.74 39.58 -29.28
N ASN A 700 25.55 40.84 -29.63
CA ASN A 700 25.54 41.45 -30.96
C ASN A 700 26.76 41.12 -31.83
N THR A 701 26.54 41.06 -33.15
CA THR A 701 27.22 41.94 -34.14
C THR A 701 26.51 41.88 -35.50
N ASP A 702 26.04 43.05 -35.92
CA ASP A 702 26.09 43.67 -37.25
C ASP A 702 25.38 43.09 -38.50
N ILE A 703 25.06 44.08 -39.36
CA ILE A 703 24.64 44.08 -40.77
C ILE A 703 23.11 44.27 -40.95
N GLU A 704 22.62 45.51 -41.06
CA GLU A 704 22.46 46.34 -42.27
C GLU A 704 21.29 45.92 -43.21
N LEU A 705 20.44 46.92 -43.47
CA LEU A 705 19.70 47.22 -44.71
C LEU A 705 18.34 46.54 -45.03
N GLU A 706 17.40 47.46 -45.27
CA GLU A 706 16.33 47.48 -46.28
C GLU A 706 14.93 46.87 -46.01
N ALA A 707 14.01 47.83 -45.82
CA ALA A 707 12.65 47.95 -46.36
C ALA A 707 12.09 46.83 -47.26
N ARG A 708 10.82 46.46 -47.01
CA ARG A 708 9.69 46.72 -47.91
C ARG A 708 8.34 46.24 -47.34
N ASP A 709 7.32 46.98 -47.76
CA ASP A 709 5.89 46.76 -47.63
C ASP A 709 5.37 45.41 -48.18
N VAL A 710 4.07 45.19 -47.93
CA VAL A 710 3.03 44.44 -48.69
C VAL A 710 2.35 43.40 -47.79
N GLU A 711 1.18 43.72 -47.21
CA GLU A 711 -0.18 43.53 -47.76
C GLU A 711 -0.61 42.08 -48.07
N ARG A 712 -1.71 41.69 -47.40
CA ARG A 712 -2.78 40.73 -47.79
C ARG A 712 -2.43 39.29 -48.19
N GLY A 713 -3.11 38.38 -47.47
CA GLY A 713 -3.40 37.00 -47.83
C GLY A 713 -4.24 36.38 -46.73
#